data_AF-A0A1C5H964-F1
#
_entry.id   AF-A0A1C5H964-F1
#
_cell.length_a   1.000
_cell.length_b   1.000
_cell.length_c   1.000
_cell.angle_alpha   90.00
_cell.angle_beta   90.00
_cell.angle_gamma   90.00
#
_symmetry.space_group_name_H-M   'P 1'
#
loop_
_entity.id
_entity.type
_entity.pdbx_description
1 polymer ?
#
loop_
_entity_poly.entity_id
_entity_poly.type
_entity_poly.pdbx_seq_one_letter_code
_entity_poly.pdbx_strand_id
1 'polypeptide(L)'
;MSGFPFSAVLGMDDMRLALLLNAVSPAIGGVLVRGEKGTAKSTAVRALAALLPPVDRVAGCRFGCDPAAVDPGCPDGPHPAGSPAERRPARLVELPVGAAEDRVVGSLDLEKALAEGVRAFEPGLLAAAHRGVLYVDEVNLLHDHLVDLLLDAAAMGRCHVEREGVSVSHAARFLLVGTMNPEEGELRPQLLDRFGLTVEVAASRDPAVRVEVVRRRLAADADPAGFAAGWVDADAQVARRVAAARARLEHVLLPDAALRQIAEVCAAFDVDGMRADIVTARAAVAHAAWQGRERVTAEDVRVAARLALPHRRRRDPFDTPGLDDKRLDEALERAREEHPDDPDDDGPGGGPAPGGPGGPEGPGGPGGDGGRDPDVDPDAGPATTGQDRGPDAGDPSARHGDGPGPQPEDRDFSRDGDPAHRWPEAADRWDVDDDRRDGRAGGPDQPGGPADGTAGARDGDDGRSRTGDVPRRAQAVAVPEPGLTARLFTAPGVGDGVPGRRSRARTGRGRTTGARVPAGRPGALHLPATLRAAAPRQAGRGRHDGPLVLRPDDLREAVREGREGNLVLFVVDASGSMGARQRMSAVKGAVLALLTDAYQRRDKVAVVAFRATGAQVLLPATSSVLAASARLAELPTGGRTPLAEGLLAAADLLRVERLRDPRRRPLVLIVTDGRATAGTRPLDRAARAAAVLAATGAPCVVVDCESGPVHLGLARRLATQLGAEHHRLDAVAADPLAGLAAAPSRPRTRPASPSATVPTTTRSVA
;
A
#
# COMPACT_ATOMS: atom_id res chain seq x y z
N MET A 1 5.67 -1.54 33.00
CA MET A 1 6.92 -1.45 32.22
C MET A 1 6.97 -0.05 31.61
N SER A 2 7.89 0.80 32.04
CA SER A 2 8.12 2.09 31.39
C SER A 2 8.65 1.85 29.98
N GLY A 3 8.00 2.45 28.98
CA GLY A 3 8.50 2.45 27.60
C GLY A 3 9.74 3.33 27.47
N PHE A 4 10.43 3.23 26.33
CA PHE A 4 11.51 4.16 26.00
C PHE A 4 10.92 5.58 25.83
N PRO A 5 11.44 6.62 26.49
CA PRO A 5 10.92 7.99 26.42
C PRO A 5 10.95 8.56 25.00
N PHE A 6 9.92 9.32 24.62
CA PHE A 6 9.82 9.88 23.26
C PHE A 6 10.90 10.93 23.00
N SER A 7 11.18 11.75 24.00
CA SER A 7 12.21 12.81 23.95
C SER A 7 13.63 12.26 23.88
N ALA A 8 13.83 10.99 24.28
CA ALA A 8 15.13 10.33 24.22
C ALA A 8 15.49 9.82 22.80
N VAL A 9 14.54 9.76 21.86
CA VAL A 9 14.76 9.33 20.48
C VAL A 9 15.54 10.41 19.70
N LEU A 10 16.63 10.02 19.03
CA LEU A 10 17.54 10.94 18.32
C LEU A 10 17.54 10.76 16.81
N GLY A 11 17.83 11.85 16.09
CA GLY A 11 18.21 11.85 14.67
C GLY A 11 17.07 11.57 13.68
N MET A 12 15.82 11.73 14.10
CA MET A 12 14.63 11.40 13.31
C MET A 12 13.58 12.51 13.42
N ASP A 13 13.99 13.75 13.19
CA ASP A 13 13.18 14.94 13.47
C ASP A 13 11.91 14.98 12.61
N ASP A 14 12.00 14.59 11.34
CA ASP A 14 10.84 14.49 10.44
C ASP A 14 9.82 13.47 10.92
N MET A 15 10.28 12.29 11.36
CA MET A 15 9.39 11.27 11.92
C MET A 15 8.74 11.77 13.20
N ARG A 16 9.52 12.38 14.11
CA ARG A 16 8.98 12.95 15.36
C ARG A 16 7.96 14.03 15.06
N LEU A 17 8.26 14.92 14.12
CA LEU A 17 7.36 16.00 13.72
C LEU A 17 6.08 15.45 13.10
N ALA A 18 6.14 14.55 12.13
CA ALA A 18 4.95 13.97 11.51
C ALA A 18 4.05 13.24 12.54
N LEU A 19 4.66 12.50 13.47
CA LEU A 19 3.94 11.86 14.58
C LEU A 19 3.27 12.88 15.50
N LEU A 20 3.95 13.99 15.83
CA LEU A 20 3.40 15.07 16.65
C LEU A 20 2.29 15.84 15.93
N LEU A 21 2.45 16.15 14.65
CA LEU A 21 1.41 16.82 13.85
C LEU A 21 0.15 15.96 13.75
N ASN A 22 0.30 14.65 13.50
CA ASN A 22 -0.82 13.71 13.53
C ASN A 22 -1.44 13.63 14.93
N ALA A 23 -0.62 13.62 15.99
CA ALA A 23 -1.11 13.69 17.37
C ALA A 23 -1.90 14.97 17.64
N VAL A 24 -1.52 16.12 17.07
CA VAL A 24 -2.27 17.38 17.17
C VAL A 24 -3.58 17.31 16.37
N SER A 25 -3.53 16.84 15.11
CA SER A 25 -4.68 16.75 14.22
C SER A 25 -4.78 15.37 13.56
N PRO A 26 -5.57 14.43 14.12
CA PRO A 26 -5.80 13.11 13.52
C PRO A 26 -6.45 13.19 12.13
N ALA A 27 -7.13 14.30 11.83
CA ALA A 27 -7.79 14.56 10.55
C ALA A 27 -6.81 14.70 9.37
N ILE A 28 -5.51 14.78 9.63
CA ILE A 28 -4.48 14.76 8.57
C ILE A 28 -4.52 13.44 7.78
N GLY A 29 -4.97 12.33 8.38
CA GLY A 29 -5.15 11.05 7.68
C GLY A 29 -4.03 10.05 7.91
N GLY A 30 -3.36 10.12 9.07
CA GLY A 30 -2.35 9.14 9.48
C GLY A 30 -0.94 9.39 8.94
N VAL A 31 0.02 8.66 9.51
CA VAL A 31 1.44 8.77 9.18
C VAL A 31 1.96 7.43 8.69
N LEU A 32 2.66 7.45 7.55
CA LEU A 32 3.41 6.32 7.04
C LEU A 32 4.90 6.52 7.23
N VAL A 33 5.52 5.62 8.01
CA VAL A 33 6.96 5.64 8.30
C VAL A 33 7.67 4.58 7.47
N ARG A 34 8.39 5.02 6.44
CA ARG A 34 9.16 4.16 5.53
C ARG A 34 10.60 4.10 6.00
N GLY A 35 11.21 2.92 6.03
CA GLY A 35 12.63 2.82 6.38
C GLY A 35 13.09 1.41 6.65
N GLU A 36 14.41 1.24 6.76
CA GLU A 36 15.05 -0.04 7.05
C GLU A 36 14.71 -0.55 8.47
N LYS A 37 14.98 -1.83 8.72
CA LYS A 37 14.87 -2.41 10.07
C LYS A 37 15.91 -1.79 11.00
N GLY A 38 15.58 -1.66 12.29
CA GLY A 38 16.50 -1.11 13.30
C GLY A 38 16.52 0.42 13.42
N THR A 39 15.63 1.14 12.74
CA THR A 39 15.52 2.61 12.76
C THR A 39 14.56 3.14 13.85
N ALA A 40 14.38 2.42 14.96
CA ALA A 40 13.56 2.82 16.11
C ALA A 40 12.08 3.21 15.82
N LYS A 41 11.52 2.90 14.64
CA LYS A 41 10.14 3.24 14.22
C LYS A 41 9.09 2.82 15.26
N SER A 42 9.06 1.53 15.61
CA SER A 42 8.12 0.98 16.60
C SER A 42 8.33 1.58 18.00
N THR A 43 9.59 1.89 18.35
CA THR A 43 9.93 2.50 19.65
C THR A 43 9.35 3.91 19.76
N ALA A 44 9.49 4.74 18.72
CA ALA A 44 8.95 6.09 18.69
C ALA A 44 7.42 6.13 18.75
N VAL A 45 6.74 5.23 18.02
CA VAL A 45 5.26 5.16 18.06
C VAL A 45 4.75 4.71 19.42
N ARG A 46 5.40 3.71 20.04
CA ARG A 46 5.07 3.27 21.39
C ARG A 46 5.25 4.39 22.41
N ALA A 47 6.34 5.15 22.28
CA ALA A 47 6.61 6.29 23.14
C ALA A 47 5.58 7.43 22.97
N LEU A 48 5.15 7.70 21.73
CA LEU A 48 4.12 8.72 21.44
C LEU A 48 2.82 8.46 22.20
N ALA A 49 2.38 7.20 22.29
CA ALA A 49 1.12 6.86 22.96
C ALA A 49 1.10 7.27 24.45
N ALA A 50 2.26 7.26 25.11
CA ALA A 50 2.40 7.71 26.49
C ALA A 50 2.32 9.24 26.66
N LEU A 51 2.54 10.00 25.58
CA LEU A 51 2.48 11.46 25.58
C LEU A 51 1.06 12.00 25.32
N LEU A 52 0.15 11.16 24.85
CA LEU A 52 -1.20 11.58 24.54
C LEU A 52 -1.99 11.88 25.82
N PRO A 53 -2.84 12.93 25.82
CA PRO A 53 -3.66 13.24 26.98
C PRO A 53 -4.60 12.07 27.31
N PRO A 54 -4.88 11.82 28.60
CA PRO A 54 -5.86 10.82 29.00
C PRO A 54 -7.24 11.17 28.44
N VAL A 55 -8.08 10.16 28.28
CA VAL A 55 -9.43 10.28 27.72
C VAL A 55 -10.47 9.84 28.75
N ASP A 56 -11.53 10.63 28.88
CA ASP A 56 -12.69 10.28 29.71
C ASP A 56 -13.67 9.44 28.87
N ARG A 57 -14.13 8.30 29.38
CA ARG A 57 -15.07 7.39 28.70
C ARG A 57 -16.31 7.11 29.55
N VAL A 58 -17.43 6.77 28.94
CA VAL A 58 -18.59 6.21 29.66
C VAL A 58 -18.17 4.88 30.32
N ALA A 59 -18.41 4.75 31.62
CA ALA A 59 -18.08 3.57 32.40
C ALA A 59 -18.85 2.34 31.87
N GLY A 60 -18.14 1.22 31.69
CA GLY A 60 -18.73 -0.01 31.15
C GLY A 60 -18.91 -0.05 29.62
N CYS A 61 -18.79 1.07 28.91
CA CYS A 61 -18.90 1.10 27.44
C CYS A 61 -17.64 0.46 26.79
N ARG A 62 -17.83 -0.65 26.06
CA ARG A 62 -16.75 -1.39 25.38
C ARG A 62 -16.16 -0.62 24.20
N PHE A 63 -16.94 0.30 23.60
CA PHE A 63 -16.52 1.15 22.48
C PHE A 63 -15.89 2.47 22.92
N GLY A 64 -15.89 2.77 24.22
CA GLY A 64 -15.18 3.94 24.78
C GLY A 64 -15.79 5.30 24.42
N CYS A 65 -17.11 5.39 24.36
CA CYS A 65 -17.86 6.63 24.09
C CYS A 65 -17.44 7.79 24.99
N ASP A 66 -17.41 8.99 24.42
CA ASP A 66 -17.14 10.23 25.15
C ASP A 66 -18.37 10.64 25.98
N PRO A 67 -18.28 10.82 27.31
CA PRO A 67 -19.38 11.28 28.14
C PRO A 67 -19.92 12.66 27.73
N ALA A 68 -19.07 13.53 27.17
CA ALA A 68 -19.46 14.87 26.72
C ALA A 68 -20.06 14.87 25.30
N ALA A 69 -19.78 13.82 24.51
CA ALA A 69 -20.23 13.68 23.12
C ALA A 69 -20.50 12.21 22.80
N VAL A 70 -21.60 11.69 23.37
CA VAL A 70 -22.01 10.29 23.24
C VAL A 70 -22.28 9.93 21.78
N ASP A 71 -21.75 8.79 21.31
CA ASP A 71 -22.04 8.27 19.96
C ASP A 71 -23.46 7.65 19.93
N PRO A 72 -24.40 8.21 19.14
CA PRO A 72 -25.76 7.68 19.05
C PRO A 72 -25.80 6.31 18.36
N GLY A 73 -24.78 5.95 17.58
CA GLY A 73 -24.68 4.65 16.93
C GLY A 73 -24.03 3.57 17.79
N CYS A 74 -23.61 3.87 19.02
CA CYS A 74 -22.86 2.91 19.84
C CYS A 74 -23.65 1.61 20.07
N PRO A 75 -23.06 0.42 19.82
CA PRO A 75 -23.72 -0.85 20.08
C PRO A 75 -24.00 -1.16 21.55
N ASP A 76 -23.31 -0.49 22.48
CA ASP A 76 -23.57 -0.57 23.93
C ASP A 76 -24.53 0.54 24.42
N GLY A 77 -25.04 1.37 23.50
CA GLY A 77 -25.95 2.47 23.78
C GLY A 77 -27.42 2.05 23.83
N PRO A 78 -28.33 3.01 24.11
CA PRO A 78 -28.06 4.44 24.32
C PRO A 78 -27.42 4.73 25.69
N HIS A 79 -26.51 5.72 25.74
CA HIS A 79 -25.94 6.21 27.01
C HIS A 79 -26.64 7.51 27.43
N PRO A 80 -27.41 7.54 28.54
CA PRO A 80 -28.09 8.75 28.99
C PRO A 80 -27.10 9.84 29.41
N ALA A 81 -27.52 11.10 29.30
CA ALA A 81 -26.73 12.25 29.75
C ALA A 81 -26.39 12.12 31.25
N GLY A 82 -25.14 12.37 31.62
CA GLY A 82 -24.66 12.17 32.99
C GLY A 82 -24.27 10.72 33.34
N SER A 83 -24.17 9.83 32.35
CA SER A 83 -23.60 8.49 32.55
C SER A 83 -22.23 8.57 33.25
N PRO A 84 -21.93 7.68 34.22
CA PRO A 84 -20.69 7.72 34.97
C PRO A 84 -19.48 7.69 34.03
N ALA A 85 -18.52 8.58 34.26
CA ALA A 85 -17.30 8.70 33.46
C ALA A 85 -16.11 8.05 34.18
N GLU A 86 -15.24 7.40 33.41
CA GLU A 86 -13.97 6.84 33.86
C GLU A 86 -12.84 7.43 33.02
N ARG A 87 -11.79 7.92 33.68
CA ARG A 87 -10.58 8.41 33.03
C ARG A 87 -9.60 7.28 32.78
N ARG A 88 -9.08 7.17 31.55
CA ARG A 88 -8.05 6.20 31.19
C ARG A 88 -6.94 6.82 30.32
N PRO A 89 -5.73 6.24 30.30
CA PRO A 89 -4.72 6.61 29.32
C PRO A 89 -5.19 6.30 27.88
N ALA A 90 -4.62 7.01 26.91
CA ALA A 90 -4.77 6.68 25.50
C ALA A 90 -4.24 5.26 25.25
N ARG A 91 -5.00 4.44 24.51
CA ARG A 91 -4.61 3.05 24.22
C ARG A 91 -3.75 3.02 22.96
N LEU A 92 -2.64 2.30 23.02
CA LEU A 92 -1.92 1.84 21.83
C LEU A 92 -2.43 0.45 21.47
N VAL A 93 -2.95 0.31 20.26
CA VAL A 93 -3.42 -0.96 19.71
C VAL A 93 -2.52 -1.33 18.55
N GLU A 94 -1.92 -2.52 18.60
CA GLU A 94 -1.06 -3.03 17.54
C GLU A 94 -1.82 -4.03 16.67
N LEU A 95 -1.75 -3.82 15.36
CA LEU A 95 -2.35 -4.71 14.37
C LEU A 95 -1.28 -5.70 13.85
N PRO A 96 -1.42 -7.01 14.13
CA PRO A 96 -0.49 -8.00 13.58
C PRO A 96 -0.73 -8.22 12.08
N VAL A 97 0.34 -8.52 11.34
CA VAL A 97 0.33 -8.75 9.88
C VAL A 97 -0.67 -9.83 9.44
N GLY A 98 -0.92 -10.82 10.31
CA GLY A 98 -1.87 -11.92 10.07
C GLY A 98 -3.27 -11.71 10.66
N ALA A 99 -3.65 -10.50 11.07
CA ALA A 99 -4.97 -10.26 11.64
C ALA A 99 -6.07 -10.61 10.63
N ALA A 100 -7.01 -11.47 11.04
CA ALA A 100 -8.25 -11.68 10.31
C ALA A 100 -9.11 -10.40 10.36
N GLU A 101 -9.88 -10.16 9.31
CA GLU A 101 -10.78 -9.00 9.21
C GLU A 101 -11.70 -8.87 10.43
N ASP A 102 -12.28 -9.97 10.87
CA ASP A 102 -13.19 -10.03 12.03
C ASP A 102 -12.51 -9.57 13.33
N ARG A 103 -11.20 -9.80 13.48
CA ARG A 103 -10.43 -9.27 14.62
C ARG A 103 -10.25 -7.75 14.53
N VAL A 104 -10.17 -7.21 13.31
CA VAL A 104 -9.98 -5.78 13.07
C VAL A 104 -11.28 -5.02 13.32
N VAL A 105 -12.36 -5.45 12.67
CA VAL A 105 -13.65 -4.74 12.68
C VAL A 105 -14.57 -5.17 13.82
N GLY A 106 -14.43 -6.41 14.28
CA GLY A 106 -15.33 -7.06 15.22
C GLY A 106 -16.10 -8.20 14.56
N SER A 107 -16.65 -9.09 15.39
CA SER A 107 -17.41 -10.26 14.96
C SER A 107 -18.76 -10.31 15.64
N LEU A 108 -19.72 -10.97 15.00
CA LEU A 108 -20.96 -11.37 15.65
C LEU A 108 -20.72 -12.68 16.43
N ASP A 109 -21.10 -12.72 17.69
CA ASP A 109 -21.12 -13.94 18.49
C ASP A 109 -22.28 -14.82 18.00
N LEU A 110 -21.94 -15.71 17.05
CA LEU A 110 -22.88 -16.64 16.43
C LEU A 110 -23.44 -17.66 17.43
N GLU A 111 -22.70 -18.01 18.48
CA GLU A 111 -23.15 -18.97 19.48
C GLU A 111 -24.29 -18.37 20.30
N LYS A 112 -24.14 -17.14 20.81
CA LYS A 112 -25.24 -16.41 21.47
C LYS A 112 -26.39 -16.08 20.52
N ALA A 113 -26.09 -15.71 19.27
CA ALA A 113 -27.13 -15.42 18.29
C ALA A 113 -27.99 -16.65 17.95
N LEU A 114 -27.40 -17.85 17.93
CA LEU A 114 -28.10 -19.10 17.59
C LEU A 114 -28.70 -19.81 18.82
N ALA A 115 -28.05 -19.74 19.99
CA ALA A 115 -28.51 -20.41 21.21
C ALA A 115 -29.52 -19.57 22.01
N GLU A 116 -29.28 -18.25 22.11
CA GLU A 116 -30.05 -17.34 22.96
C GLU A 116 -30.93 -16.38 22.14
N GLY A 117 -30.76 -16.33 20.81
CA GLY A 117 -31.45 -15.39 19.93
C GLY A 117 -30.97 -13.94 20.08
N VAL A 118 -29.90 -13.70 20.84
CA VAL A 118 -29.36 -12.36 21.13
C VAL A 118 -28.25 -12.02 20.14
N ARG A 119 -28.42 -10.93 19.39
CA ARG A 119 -27.38 -10.39 18.50
C ARG A 119 -26.29 -9.69 19.32
N ALA A 120 -25.30 -10.44 19.79
CA ALA A 120 -24.16 -9.88 20.52
C ALA A 120 -23.00 -9.59 19.55
N PHE A 121 -22.66 -8.31 19.36
CA PHE A 121 -21.47 -7.90 18.60
C PHE A 121 -20.26 -7.77 19.54
N GLU A 122 -19.14 -8.38 19.13
CA GLU A 122 -17.86 -8.30 19.81
C GLU A 122 -16.99 -7.20 19.17
N PRO A 123 -16.47 -6.25 19.96
CA PRO A 123 -15.66 -5.15 19.45
C PRO A 123 -14.32 -5.66 18.91
N GLY A 124 -13.94 -5.17 17.72
CA GLY A 124 -12.62 -5.42 17.13
C GLY A 124 -11.52 -4.47 17.61
N LEU A 125 -10.34 -4.59 16.99
CA LEU A 125 -9.19 -3.72 17.24
C LEU A 125 -9.48 -2.24 16.95
N LEU A 126 -10.34 -1.94 15.98
CA LEU A 126 -10.74 -0.55 15.67
C LEU A 126 -11.53 0.10 16.81
N ALA A 127 -12.41 -0.65 17.47
CA ALA A 127 -13.11 -0.18 18.66
C ALA A 127 -12.12 0.01 19.83
N ALA A 128 -11.17 -0.91 20.01
CA ALA A 128 -10.13 -0.79 21.04
C ALA A 128 -9.20 0.42 20.81
N ALA A 129 -8.94 0.79 19.55
CA ALA A 129 -8.11 1.91 19.16
C ALA A 129 -8.82 3.27 19.27
N HIS A 130 -10.14 3.29 19.47
CA HIS A 130 -10.92 4.52 19.55
C HIS A 130 -10.37 5.47 20.64
N ARG A 131 -10.10 6.72 20.22
CA ARG A 131 -9.45 7.78 21.01
C ARG A 131 -8.08 7.37 21.54
N GLY A 132 -7.35 6.63 20.72
CA GLY A 132 -5.99 6.15 20.97
C GLY A 132 -5.16 6.14 19.69
N VAL A 133 -4.21 5.21 19.62
CA VAL A 133 -3.29 5.01 18.50
C VAL A 133 -3.50 3.60 17.94
N LEU A 134 -3.66 3.51 16.62
CA LEU A 134 -3.59 2.25 15.88
C LEU A 134 -2.25 2.17 15.18
N TYR A 135 -1.39 1.29 15.67
CA TYR A 135 -0.10 0.99 15.07
C TYR A 135 -0.19 -0.24 14.18
N VAL A 136 0.29 -0.12 12.95
CA VAL A 136 0.37 -1.22 11.99
C VAL A 136 1.82 -1.42 11.60
N ASP A 137 2.38 -2.55 12.01
CA ASP A 137 3.73 -2.93 11.61
C ASP A 137 3.70 -3.54 10.21
N GLU A 138 4.62 -3.12 9.34
CA GLU A 138 4.78 -3.64 7.97
C GLU A 138 3.45 -3.62 7.18
N VAL A 139 2.84 -2.43 7.02
CA VAL A 139 1.55 -2.24 6.31
C VAL A 139 1.53 -2.83 4.90
N ASN A 140 2.70 -2.94 4.27
CA ASN A 140 2.88 -3.52 2.93
C ASN A 140 2.61 -5.03 2.90
N LEU A 141 2.64 -5.72 4.05
CA LEU A 141 2.35 -7.15 4.17
C LEU A 141 0.87 -7.44 4.46
N LEU A 142 0.09 -6.43 4.86
CA LEU A 142 -1.35 -6.59 5.05
C LEU A 142 -2.07 -6.78 3.72
N HIS A 143 -3.21 -7.46 3.80
CA HIS A 143 -4.10 -7.58 2.66
C HIS A 143 -4.69 -6.21 2.29
N ASP A 144 -4.69 -5.86 1.00
CA ASP A 144 -5.16 -4.55 0.49
C ASP A 144 -6.50 -4.08 1.09
N HIS A 145 -7.50 -4.97 1.16
CA HIS A 145 -8.82 -4.64 1.70
C HIS A 145 -8.82 -4.28 3.20
N LEU A 146 -7.89 -4.85 3.99
CA LEU A 146 -7.74 -4.44 5.39
C LEU A 146 -7.15 -3.04 5.45
N VAL A 147 -6.11 -2.77 4.65
CA VAL A 147 -5.50 -1.44 4.59
C VAL A 147 -6.54 -0.39 4.16
N ASP A 148 -7.35 -0.71 3.15
CA ASP A 148 -8.46 0.13 2.67
C ASP A 148 -9.44 0.46 3.80
N LEU A 149 -9.91 -0.57 4.51
CA LEU A 149 -10.82 -0.44 5.63
C LEU A 149 -10.24 0.41 6.77
N LEU A 150 -8.97 0.20 7.12
CA LEU A 150 -8.29 0.97 8.16
C LEU A 150 -8.20 2.45 7.79
N LEU A 151 -7.89 2.74 6.52
CA LEU A 151 -7.79 4.10 6.01
C LEU A 151 -9.16 4.76 5.89
N ASP A 152 -10.22 4.01 5.56
CA ASP A 152 -11.59 4.50 5.57
C ASP A 152 -12.05 4.83 6.99
N ALA A 153 -11.81 3.92 7.94
CA ALA A 153 -12.14 4.14 9.34
C ALA A 153 -11.37 5.33 9.94
N ALA A 154 -10.08 5.49 9.60
CA ALA A 154 -9.27 6.63 10.05
C ALA A 154 -9.76 7.96 9.45
N ALA A 155 -10.16 7.98 8.18
CA ALA A 155 -10.64 9.19 7.50
C ALA A 155 -12.06 9.59 7.95
N MET A 156 -12.97 8.62 8.05
CA MET A 156 -14.37 8.85 8.45
C MET A 156 -14.54 8.99 9.97
N GLY A 157 -13.58 8.47 10.75
CA GLY A 157 -13.67 8.41 12.20
C GLY A 157 -14.76 7.47 12.72
N ARG A 158 -15.26 6.57 11.87
CA ARG A 158 -16.29 5.57 12.15
C ARG A 158 -15.96 4.26 11.45
N CYS A 159 -16.31 3.15 12.09
CA CYS A 159 -16.28 1.83 11.47
C CYS A 159 -17.71 1.40 11.17
N HIS A 160 -17.93 0.88 9.97
CA HIS A 160 -19.21 0.31 9.52
C HIS A 160 -18.99 -1.16 9.19
N VAL A 161 -19.80 -2.03 9.79
CA VAL A 161 -19.74 -3.48 9.61
C VAL A 161 -21.08 -3.95 9.11
N GLU A 162 -21.14 -4.33 7.83
CA GLU A 162 -22.32 -4.86 7.17
C GLU A 162 -22.08 -6.32 6.80
N ARG A 163 -22.41 -7.24 7.71
CA ARG A 163 -22.14 -8.68 7.54
C ARG A 163 -23.21 -9.54 8.19
N GLU A 164 -23.44 -10.71 7.61
CA GLU A 164 -24.38 -11.72 8.14
C GLU A 164 -25.79 -11.16 8.43
N GLY A 165 -26.24 -10.17 7.63
CA GLY A 165 -27.54 -9.52 7.79
C GLY A 165 -27.62 -8.53 8.96
N VAL A 166 -26.48 -8.16 9.55
CA VAL A 166 -26.37 -7.15 10.61
C VAL A 166 -25.57 -5.96 10.08
N SER A 167 -26.12 -4.75 10.26
CA SER A 167 -25.39 -3.49 10.05
C SER A 167 -25.10 -2.88 11.41
N VAL A 168 -23.82 -2.81 11.77
CA VAL A 168 -23.33 -2.19 13.01
C VAL A 168 -22.42 -1.04 12.63
N SER A 169 -22.56 0.10 13.30
CA SER A 169 -21.65 1.23 13.14
C SER A 169 -21.19 1.71 14.51
N HIS A 170 -19.93 2.07 14.66
CA HIS A 170 -19.42 2.66 15.89
C HIS A 170 -18.34 3.70 15.61
N ALA A 171 -18.15 4.64 16.54
CA ALA A 171 -17.05 5.59 16.49
C ALA A 171 -15.68 4.88 16.49
N ALA A 172 -14.78 5.38 15.62
CA ALA A 172 -13.44 4.84 15.42
C ALA A 172 -12.44 5.96 15.07
N ARG A 173 -12.47 7.06 15.84
CA ARG A 173 -11.49 8.15 15.74
C ARG A 173 -10.17 7.74 16.42
N PHE A 174 -9.12 7.46 15.66
CA PHE A 174 -7.81 7.06 16.19
C PHE A 174 -6.67 7.64 15.37
N LEU A 175 -5.48 7.68 15.97
CA LEU A 175 -4.24 8.06 15.28
C LEU A 175 -3.70 6.86 14.53
N LEU A 176 -3.79 6.87 13.20
CA LEU A 176 -3.21 5.82 12.37
C LEU A 176 -1.72 6.05 12.17
N VAL A 177 -0.91 5.04 12.52
CA VAL A 177 0.52 5.01 12.21
C VAL A 177 0.88 3.67 11.57
N GLY A 178 1.32 3.72 10.32
CA GLY A 178 1.81 2.57 9.59
C GLY A 178 3.32 2.62 9.43
N THR A 179 4.01 1.49 9.60
CA THR A 179 5.41 1.35 9.21
C THR A 179 5.52 0.46 7.99
N MET A 180 6.53 0.67 7.15
CA MET A 180 6.87 -0.29 6.10
C MET A 180 8.37 -0.38 5.89
N ASN A 181 8.81 -1.53 5.39
CA ASN A 181 10.13 -1.70 4.79
C ASN A 181 9.96 -1.74 3.26
N PRO A 182 10.44 -0.73 2.50
CA PRO A 182 10.35 -0.72 1.05
C PRO A 182 10.98 -1.95 0.37
N GLU A 183 11.94 -2.60 1.02
CA GLU A 183 12.60 -3.81 0.48
C GLU A 183 11.67 -5.04 0.45
N GLU A 184 10.65 -5.07 1.31
CA GLU A 184 9.72 -6.21 1.42
C GLU A 184 8.47 -6.06 0.53
N GLY A 185 8.38 -4.96 -0.21
CA GLY A 185 7.29 -4.67 -1.12
C GLY A 185 6.76 -3.25 -0.95
N GLU A 186 6.27 -2.69 -2.04
CA GLU A 186 5.64 -1.37 -2.04
C GLU A 186 4.13 -1.48 -1.84
N LEU A 187 3.56 -0.51 -1.13
CA LEU A 187 2.12 -0.34 -1.04
C LEU A 187 1.58 0.15 -2.38
N ARG A 188 0.35 -0.25 -2.72
CA ARG A 188 -0.32 0.25 -3.94
C ARG A 188 -0.38 1.78 -3.93
N PRO A 189 -0.10 2.46 -5.06
CA PRO A 189 -0.17 3.92 -5.13
C PRO A 189 -1.50 4.50 -4.64
N GLN A 190 -2.62 3.81 -4.91
CA GLN A 190 -3.95 4.26 -4.46
C GLN A 190 -4.12 4.22 -2.93
N LEU A 191 -3.47 3.27 -2.25
CA LEU A 191 -3.51 3.15 -0.79
C LEU A 191 -2.47 4.07 -0.15
N LEU A 192 -1.31 4.24 -0.80
CA LEU A 192 -0.27 5.15 -0.38
C LEU A 192 -0.77 6.60 -0.37
N ASP A 193 -1.47 7.02 -1.43
CA ASP A 193 -2.09 8.35 -1.53
C ASP A 193 -3.13 8.62 -0.42
N ARG A 194 -3.70 7.59 0.19
CA ARG A 194 -4.66 7.75 1.29
C ARG A 194 -3.99 8.07 2.63
N PHE A 195 -2.70 7.83 2.80
CA PHE A 195 -1.97 8.29 3.98
C PHE A 195 -1.77 9.80 3.92
N GLY A 196 -2.02 10.47 5.04
CA GLY A 196 -1.80 11.91 5.17
C GLY A 196 -0.35 12.28 4.96
N LEU A 197 0.51 11.82 5.86
CA LEU A 197 1.94 12.15 5.87
C LEU A 197 2.78 10.91 5.58
N THR A 198 3.89 11.09 4.87
CA THR A 198 4.91 10.05 4.69
C THR A 198 6.27 10.58 5.11
N VAL A 199 7.01 9.79 5.87
CA VAL A 199 8.38 10.09 6.27
C VAL A 199 9.31 8.95 5.89
N GLU A 200 10.48 9.28 5.37
CA GLU A 200 11.56 8.33 5.14
C GLU A 200 12.54 8.41 6.31
N VAL A 201 12.82 7.25 6.91
CA VAL A 201 13.71 7.09 8.05
C VAL A 201 14.88 6.24 7.63
N ALA A 202 16.07 6.84 7.65
CA ALA A 202 17.33 6.16 7.43
C ALA A 202 18.15 6.16 8.72
N ALA A 203 19.00 5.16 8.89
CA ALA A 203 19.99 5.19 9.96
C ALA A 203 20.96 6.36 9.72
N SER A 204 21.18 7.19 10.76
CA SER A 204 22.14 8.28 10.66
C SER A 204 23.53 7.75 10.28
N ARG A 205 24.17 8.40 9.32
CA ARG A 205 25.55 8.10 8.90
C ARG A 205 26.59 8.76 9.80
N ASP A 206 26.17 9.70 10.65
CA ASP A 206 27.05 10.39 11.59
C ASP A 206 27.43 9.45 12.75
N PRO A 207 28.73 9.12 12.92
CA PRO A 207 29.19 8.31 14.04
C PRO A 207 28.80 8.86 15.41
N ALA A 208 28.75 10.17 15.60
CA ALA A 208 28.42 10.78 16.89
C ALA A 208 26.96 10.46 17.28
N VAL A 209 26.03 10.62 16.33
CA VAL A 209 24.61 10.27 16.54
C VAL A 209 24.47 8.77 16.81
N ARG A 210 25.17 7.91 16.07
CA ARG A 210 25.11 6.45 16.27
C ARG A 210 25.60 6.02 17.65
N VAL A 211 26.73 6.57 18.10
CA VAL A 211 27.28 6.28 19.44
C VAL A 211 26.28 6.70 20.52
N GLU A 212 25.66 7.88 20.37
CA GLU A 212 24.70 8.35 21.36
C GLU A 212 23.40 7.52 21.38
N VAL A 213 22.90 7.10 20.22
CA VAL A 213 21.75 6.18 20.14
C VAL A 213 22.05 4.86 20.86
N VAL A 214 23.22 4.28 20.62
CA VAL A 214 23.64 3.04 21.28
C VAL A 214 23.79 3.25 22.79
N ARG A 215 24.42 4.36 23.21
CA ARG A 215 24.60 4.71 24.63
C ARG A 215 23.26 4.81 25.36
N ARG A 216 22.30 5.55 24.80
CA ARG A 216 20.95 5.70 25.37
C ARG A 216 20.22 4.37 25.45
N ARG A 217 20.35 3.53 24.42
CA ARG A 217 19.74 2.21 24.41
C ARG A 217 20.30 1.30 25.50
N LEU A 218 21.62 1.23 25.63
CA LEU A 218 22.28 0.43 26.67
C LEU A 218 21.93 0.92 28.08
N ALA A 219 21.85 2.24 28.29
CA ALA A 219 21.42 2.81 29.56
C ALA A 219 19.96 2.44 29.89
N ALA A 220 19.06 2.52 28.90
CA ALA A 220 17.66 2.13 29.07
C ALA A 220 17.47 0.62 29.29
N ASP A 221 18.32 -0.22 28.69
CA ASP A 221 18.29 -1.67 28.91
C ASP A 221 18.85 -2.06 30.29
N ALA A 222 19.85 -1.32 30.79
CA ALA A 222 20.47 -1.56 32.10
C ALA A 222 19.59 -1.11 33.28
N ASP A 223 18.93 0.06 33.16
CA ASP A 223 17.97 0.56 34.15
C ASP A 223 16.80 1.28 33.45
N PRO A 224 15.75 0.53 33.03
CA PRO A 224 14.60 1.11 32.33
C PRO A 224 13.83 2.15 33.16
N ALA A 225 13.81 2.01 34.49
CA ALA A 225 13.05 2.88 35.37
C ALA A 225 13.82 4.18 35.65
N GLY A 226 15.09 4.08 36.02
CA GLY A 226 15.94 5.25 36.25
C GLY A 226 16.22 6.03 34.98
N PHE A 227 16.40 5.34 33.84
CA PHE A 227 16.51 6.02 32.55
C PHE A 227 15.24 6.80 32.23
N ALA A 228 14.05 6.16 32.33
CA ALA A 228 12.79 6.85 32.09
C ALA A 228 12.60 8.05 33.02
N ALA A 229 12.95 7.92 34.31
CA ALA A 229 12.88 9.00 35.29
C ALA A 229 13.66 10.26 34.86
N GLY A 230 14.85 10.08 34.26
CA GLY A 230 15.66 11.18 33.74
C GLY A 230 15.04 11.96 32.57
N TRP A 231 14.02 11.41 31.90
CA TRP A 231 13.35 12.02 30.74
C TRP A 231 11.90 12.42 31.02
N VAL A 232 11.38 12.18 32.22
CA VAL A 232 9.98 12.47 32.58
C VAL A 232 9.62 13.93 32.32
N ASP A 233 10.47 14.87 32.70
CA ASP A 233 10.19 16.30 32.54
C ASP A 233 10.15 16.72 31.07
N ALA A 234 11.04 16.16 30.24
CA ALA A 234 11.09 16.41 28.81
C ALA A 234 9.83 15.85 28.11
N ASP A 235 9.44 14.61 28.41
CA ASP A 235 8.22 14.00 27.87
C ASP A 235 6.96 14.74 28.36
N ALA A 236 6.91 15.15 29.63
CA ALA A 236 5.82 15.97 30.16
C ALA A 236 5.73 17.33 29.47
N GLN A 237 6.86 17.94 29.09
CA GLN A 237 6.86 19.17 28.30
C GLN A 237 6.28 18.95 26.90
N VAL A 238 6.67 17.87 26.22
CA VAL A 238 6.10 17.51 24.91
C VAL A 238 4.61 17.23 25.02
N ALA A 239 4.17 16.47 26.03
CA ALA A 239 2.75 16.18 26.26
C ALA A 239 1.93 17.46 26.51
N ARG A 240 2.44 18.40 27.32
CA ARG A 240 1.81 19.72 27.52
C ARG A 240 1.71 20.51 26.23
N ARG A 241 2.75 20.50 25.39
CA ARG A 241 2.73 21.15 24.08
C ARG A 241 1.70 20.53 23.14
N VAL A 242 1.57 19.20 23.11
CA VAL A 242 0.56 18.51 22.29
C VAL A 242 -0.85 18.91 22.74
N ALA A 243 -1.10 18.92 24.05
CA ALA A 243 -2.39 19.34 24.61
C ALA A 243 -2.71 20.81 24.27
N ALA A 244 -1.76 21.72 24.42
CA ALA A 244 -1.93 23.13 24.09
C ALA A 244 -2.16 23.35 22.59
N ALA A 245 -1.44 22.63 21.73
CA ALA A 245 -1.62 22.70 20.28
C ALA A 245 -2.99 22.16 19.85
N ARG A 246 -3.47 21.06 20.45
CA ARG A 246 -4.83 20.54 20.21
C ARG A 246 -5.91 21.56 20.56
N ALA A 247 -5.77 22.25 21.69
CA ALA A 247 -6.72 23.28 22.11
C ALA A 247 -6.70 24.51 21.18
N ARG A 248 -5.52 24.87 20.64
CA ARG A 248 -5.39 26.00 19.71
C ARG A 248 -5.89 25.68 18.30
N LEU A 249 -5.89 24.40 17.89
CA LEU A 249 -6.13 23.96 16.52
C LEU A 249 -7.41 24.55 15.90
N GLU A 250 -8.50 24.67 16.68
CA GLU A 250 -9.79 25.20 16.21
C GLU A 250 -9.78 26.71 15.94
N HIS A 251 -8.78 27.43 16.47
CA HIS A 251 -8.65 28.88 16.34
C HIS A 251 -7.56 29.32 15.35
N VAL A 252 -6.80 28.38 14.77
CA VAL A 252 -5.76 28.70 13.80
C VAL A 252 -6.40 29.10 12.47
N LEU A 253 -6.14 30.34 12.05
CA LEU A 253 -6.58 30.88 10.78
C LEU A 253 -5.64 30.40 9.67
N LEU A 254 -6.23 29.90 8.58
CA LEU A 254 -5.56 29.61 7.32
C LEU A 254 -5.92 30.72 6.32
N PRO A 255 -5.04 31.73 6.12
CA PRO A 255 -5.33 32.84 5.21
C PRO A 255 -5.45 32.38 3.75
N ASP A 256 -6.19 33.14 2.94
CA ASP A 256 -6.33 32.85 1.50
C ASP A 256 -4.98 32.84 0.78
N ALA A 257 -4.03 33.69 1.19
CA ALA A 257 -2.66 33.67 0.66
C ALA A 257 -1.97 32.32 0.89
N ALA A 258 -2.11 31.74 2.08
CA ALA A 258 -1.55 30.42 2.38
C ALA A 258 -2.29 29.30 1.62
N LEU A 259 -3.61 29.42 1.42
CA LEU A 259 -4.38 28.49 0.57
C LEU A 259 -3.93 28.52 -0.89
N ARG A 260 -3.69 29.71 -1.44
CA ARG A 260 -3.15 29.86 -2.80
C ARG A 260 -1.76 29.24 -2.91
N GLN A 261 -0.87 29.53 -1.96
CA GLN A 261 0.46 28.89 -1.90
C GLN A 261 0.37 27.36 -1.88
N ILE A 262 -0.55 26.79 -1.09
CA ILE A 262 -0.77 25.34 -1.05
C ILE A 262 -1.21 24.83 -2.43
N ALA A 263 -2.20 25.48 -3.06
CA ALA A 263 -2.73 25.07 -4.35
C ALA A 263 -1.65 25.14 -5.45
N GLU A 264 -0.85 26.20 -5.47
CA GLU A 264 0.22 26.39 -6.44
C GLU A 264 1.35 25.38 -6.26
N VAL A 265 1.74 25.09 -5.02
CA VAL A 265 2.71 24.02 -4.74
C VAL A 265 2.15 22.68 -5.20
N CYS A 266 0.91 22.32 -4.82
CA CYS A 266 0.29 21.07 -5.27
C CYS A 266 0.23 20.95 -6.81
N ALA A 267 -0.11 22.03 -7.50
CA ALA A 267 -0.13 22.10 -8.97
C ALA A 267 1.29 21.95 -9.57
N ALA A 268 2.28 22.64 -8.99
CA ALA A 268 3.67 22.57 -9.43
C ALA A 268 4.27 21.16 -9.30
N PHE A 269 3.76 20.33 -8.39
CA PHE A 269 4.18 18.95 -8.17
C PHE A 269 3.37 17.89 -8.95
N ASP A 270 2.44 18.31 -9.82
CA ASP A 270 1.60 17.44 -10.67
C ASP A 270 0.90 16.33 -9.87
N VAL A 271 0.27 16.74 -8.76
CA VAL A 271 -0.43 15.81 -7.85
C VAL A 271 -1.89 15.62 -8.30
N ASP A 272 -2.34 14.38 -8.35
CA ASP A 272 -3.71 14.04 -8.77
C ASP A 272 -4.74 14.39 -7.66
N GLY A 273 -5.65 15.31 -7.98
CA GLY A 273 -6.83 15.62 -7.17
C GLY A 273 -6.55 16.42 -5.89
N MET A 274 -7.64 16.86 -5.23
CA MET A 274 -7.58 17.84 -4.13
C MET A 274 -7.16 17.28 -2.76
N ARG A 275 -6.83 15.98 -2.69
CA ARG A 275 -6.45 15.37 -1.39
C ARG A 275 -5.14 15.95 -0.88
N ALA A 276 -4.20 16.21 -1.78
CA ALA A 276 -2.92 16.82 -1.45
C ALA A 276 -3.11 18.20 -0.80
N ASP A 277 -3.98 19.03 -1.38
CA ASP A 277 -4.32 20.36 -0.89
C ASP A 277 -4.91 20.29 0.52
N ILE A 278 -5.92 19.43 0.74
CA ILE A 278 -6.59 19.28 2.03
C ILE A 278 -5.62 18.81 3.11
N VAL A 279 -4.79 17.82 2.79
CA VAL A 279 -3.83 17.25 3.75
C VAL A 279 -2.73 18.27 4.07
N THR A 280 -2.21 18.98 3.07
CA THR A 280 -1.20 20.02 3.25
C THR A 280 -1.76 21.17 4.09
N ALA A 281 -2.98 21.63 3.82
CA ALA A 281 -3.66 22.63 4.64
C ALA A 281 -3.82 22.19 6.10
N ARG A 282 -4.33 20.97 6.33
CA ARG A 282 -4.50 20.42 7.69
C ARG A 282 -3.16 20.27 8.42
N ALA A 283 -2.11 19.85 7.72
CA ALA A 283 -0.78 19.72 8.27
C ALA A 283 -0.14 21.08 8.59
N ALA A 284 -0.35 22.09 7.73
CA ALA A 284 0.14 23.46 7.96
C ALA A 284 -0.57 24.11 9.16
N VAL A 285 -1.88 23.93 9.27
CA VAL A 285 -2.69 24.37 10.44
C VAL A 285 -2.21 23.68 11.72
N ALA A 286 -1.99 22.36 11.68
CA ALA A 286 -1.46 21.63 12.82
C ALA A 286 -0.03 22.06 13.19
N HIS A 287 0.80 22.40 12.20
CA HIS A 287 2.16 22.88 12.42
C HIS A 287 2.15 24.28 13.05
N ALA A 288 1.33 25.21 12.56
CA ALA A 288 1.15 26.52 13.17
C ALA A 288 0.68 26.40 14.64
N ALA A 289 -0.31 25.53 14.91
CA ALA A 289 -0.78 25.25 16.26
C ALA A 289 0.33 24.69 17.17
N TRP A 290 1.15 23.79 16.63
CA TRP A 290 2.30 23.17 17.31
C TRP A 290 3.42 24.18 17.63
N GLN A 291 3.61 25.17 16.77
CA GLN A 291 4.53 26.29 16.97
C GLN A 291 3.97 27.40 17.87
N GLY A 292 2.72 27.26 18.33
CA GLY A 292 2.09 28.25 19.20
C GLY A 292 1.47 29.45 18.47
N ARG A 293 1.33 29.38 17.15
CA ARG A 293 0.80 30.45 16.30
C ARG A 293 -0.69 30.27 16.02
N GLU A 294 -1.39 31.37 15.81
CA GLU A 294 -2.83 31.42 15.49
C GLU A 294 -3.09 31.70 14.00
N ARG A 295 -2.04 31.92 13.21
CA ARG A 295 -2.12 32.09 11.75
C ARG A 295 -1.09 31.20 11.07
N VAL A 296 -1.49 30.57 9.97
CA VAL A 296 -0.61 29.80 9.10
C VAL A 296 0.31 30.73 8.33
N THR A 297 1.60 30.39 8.31
CA THR A 297 2.68 31.08 7.61
C THR A 297 3.22 30.22 6.48
N ALA A 298 3.96 30.82 5.56
CA ALA A 298 4.58 30.08 4.46
C ALA A 298 5.58 29.00 4.92
N GLU A 299 6.22 29.16 6.09
CA GLU A 299 7.07 28.10 6.67
C GLU A 299 6.25 26.87 7.08
N ASP A 300 5.02 27.05 7.56
CA ASP A 300 4.14 25.92 7.84
C ASP A 300 3.74 25.19 6.57
N VAL A 301 3.47 25.94 5.50
CA VAL A 301 3.14 25.37 4.19
C VAL A 301 4.34 24.58 3.66
N ARG A 302 5.56 25.11 3.79
CA ARG A 302 6.80 24.41 3.43
C ARG A 302 6.94 23.07 4.16
N VAL A 303 6.83 23.09 5.50
CA VAL A 303 6.96 21.90 6.33
C VAL A 303 5.85 20.88 6.02
N ALA A 304 4.62 21.34 5.86
CA ALA A 304 3.49 20.50 5.51
C ALA A 304 3.68 19.83 4.14
N ALA A 305 4.09 20.60 3.13
CA ALA A 305 4.33 20.10 1.77
C ALA A 305 5.43 19.03 1.75
N ARG A 306 6.53 19.23 2.50
CA ARG A 306 7.61 18.26 2.61
C ARG A 306 7.15 16.90 3.15
N LEU A 307 6.15 16.89 4.03
CA LEU A 307 5.62 15.66 4.64
C LEU A 307 4.43 15.05 3.86
N ALA A 308 3.63 15.89 3.17
CA ALA A 308 2.37 15.48 2.57
C ALA A 308 2.45 15.09 1.08
N LEU A 309 3.42 15.64 0.33
CA LEU A 309 3.51 15.50 -1.13
C LEU A 309 4.40 14.35 -1.65
N PRO A 310 5.50 13.90 -1.00
CA PRO A 310 6.47 12.98 -1.60
C PRO A 310 5.89 11.68 -2.16
N HIS A 311 4.82 11.18 -1.55
CA HIS A 311 4.16 9.92 -1.90
C HIS A 311 2.96 10.07 -2.84
N ARG A 312 2.58 11.31 -3.17
CA ARG A 312 1.43 11.64 -4.04
C ARG A 312 1.85 12.06 -5.45
N ARG A 313 3.10 12.46 -5.62
CA ARG A 313 3.67 12.80 -6.92
C ARG A 313 3.62 11.59 -7.85
N ARG A 314 3.14 11.79 -9.08
CA ARG A 314 3.36 10.83 -10.17
C ARG A 314 4.86 10.76 -10.45
N ARG A 315 5.49 9.71 -9.93
CA ARG A 315 6.87 9.39 -10.28
C ARG A 315 6.89 8.65 -11.60
N ASP A 316 7.73 9.11 -12.51
CA ASP A 316 8.29 8.20 -13.48
C ASP A 316 9.12 7.15 -12.75
N PRO A 317 9.18 5.89 -13.23
CA PRO A 317 9.94 4.80 -12.60
C PRO A 317 11.44 5.07 -12.39
N PHE A 318 11.96 6.25 -12.72
CA PHE A 318 13.37 6.61 -12.67
C PHE A 318 13.65 7.82 -11.78
N ASP A 319 12.62 8.42 -11.17
CA ASP A 319 12.79 9.55 -10.24
C ASP A 319 13.33 9.09 -8.87
N THR A 320 14.31 9.83 -8.33
CA THR A 320 14.87 9.57 -7.00
C THR A 320 13.81 9.79 -5.91
N PRO A 321 13.71 8.91 -4.87
CA PRO A 321 12.87 9.09 -3.67
C PRO A 321 13.05 10.47 -2.99
N GLY A 322 12.01 11.00 -2.34
CA GLY A 322 12.01 12.34 -1.72
C GLY A 322 11.41 13.49 -2.56
N LEU A 323 11.24 14.65 -1.92
CA LEU A 323 10.87 15.91 -2.56
C LEU A 323 12.15 16.68 -2.94
N ASP A 324 12.15 17.39 -4.07
CA ASP A 324 13.25 18.31 -4.39
C ASP A 324 13.00 19.63 -3.64
N ASP A 325 13.73 19.85 -2.55
CA ASP A 325 13.58 21.03 -1.70
C ASP A 325 13.77 22.33 -2.49
N LYS A 326 14.63 22.36 -3.53
CA LYS A 326 14.82 23.57 -4.33
C LYS A 326 13.59 23.90 -5.17
N ARG A 327 12.99 22.88 -5.78
CA ARG A 327 11.75 23.05 -6.55
C ARG A 327 10.58 23.45 -5.66
N LEU A 328 10.53 22.97 -4.42
CA LEU A 328 9.54 23.42 -3.43
C LEU A 328 9.74 24.90 -3.11
N ASP A 329 10.98 25.33 -2.92
CA ASP A 329 11.31 26.71 -2.60
C ASP A 329 10.98 27.64 -3.74
N GLU A 330 11.35 27.28 -4.97
CA GLU A 330 10.99 28.01 -6.19
C GLU A 330 9.46 28.10 -6.39
N ALA A 331 8.71 27.05 -6.05
CA ALA A 331 7.25 27.07 -6.14
C ALA A 331 6.61 27.97 -5.07
N LEU A 332 7.14 27.95 -3.84
CA LEU A 332 6.69 28.82 -2.76
C LEU A 332 7.03 30.29 -3.01
N GLU A 333 8.21 30.58 -3.58
CA GLU A 333 8.63 31.93 -3.96
C GLU A 333 7.75 32.48 -5.08
N ARG A 334 7.51 31.69 -6.14
CA ARG A 334 6.61 32.07 -7.23
C ARG A 334 5.21 32.41 -6.73
N ALA A 335 4.69 31.61 -5.81
CA ALA A 335 3.38 31.86 -5.20
C ALA A 335 3.30 33.14 -4.37
N ARG A 336 4.40 33.55 -3.76
CA ARG A 336 4.49 34.85 -3.09
C ARG A 336 4.58 36.01 -4.10
N GLU A 337 5.33 35.83 -5.18
CA GLU A 337 5.54 36.87 -6.20
C GLU A 337 4.30 37.14 -7.05
N GLU A 338 3.55 36.10 -7.43
CA GLU A 338 2.35 36.23 -8.27
C GLU A 338 1.18 36.90 -7.51
N HIS A 339 1.19 36.84 -6.17
CA HIS A 339 0.10 37.32 -5.32
C HIS A 339 0.64 38.04 -4.06
N PRO A 340 1.17 39.26 -4.19
CA PRO A 340 1.77 40.02 -3.09
C PRO A 340 0.77 40.56 -2.05
N ASP A 341 -0.55 40.38 -2.25
CA ASP A 341 -1.59 40.92 -1.37
C ASP A 341 -1.90 39.98 -0.19
N ASP A 342 -1.11 40.12 0.88
CA ASP A 342 -1.61 40.34 2.25
C ASP A 342 -0.48 41.10 2.96
N PRO A 343 -0.71 42.32 3.50
CA PRO A 343 0.36 43.06 4.15
C PRO A 343 0.97 42.20 5.27
N ASP A 344 2.29 42.12 5.28
CA ASP A 344 3.04 41.86 6.49
C ASP A 344 2.63 42.96 7.50
N ASP A 345 1.62 42.69 8.34
CA ASP A 345 1.25 43.55 9.46
C ASP A 345 2.28 43.32 10.57
N ASP A 346 3.42 44.00 10.40
CA ASP A 346 4.40 44.24 11.45
C ASP A 346 3.73 44.93 12.65
N GLY A 347 3.23 44.14 13.59
CA GLY A 347 3.10 44.43 15.03
C GLY A 347 2.27 45.66 15.46
N PRO A 348 1.41 45.56 16.50
CA PRO A 348 0.73 46.73 17.02
C PRO A 348 1.74 47.62 17.77
N GLY A 349 2.12 48.75 17.18
CA GLY A 349 3.13 49.65 17.73
C GLY A 349 2.94 51.13 17.36
N GLY A 350 1.92 51.78 17.93
CA GLY A 350 1.94 53.21 18.29
C GLY A 350 1.70 54.25 17.19
N GLY A 351 0.63 55.06 17.36
CA GLY A 351 0.32 56.22 16.52
C GLY A 351 1.34 57.38 16.60
N PRO A 352 1.03 58.53 15.98
CA PRO A 352 0.11 59.46 16.65
C PRO A 352 -0.88 60.19 15.73
N ALA A 353 -2.01 60.57 16.32
CA ALA A 353 -2.99 61.49 15.73
C ALA A 353 -2.46 62.93 15.67
N PRO A 354 -3.01 63.73 14.74
CA PRO A 354 -3.70 64.98 15.10
C PRO A 354 -5.05 65.04 14.35
N GLY A 355 -6.15 65.63 14.80
CA GLY A 355 -6.35 66.73 15.74
C GLY A 355 -7.18 67.83 15.05
N GLY A 356 -8.52 67.81 15.21
CA GLY A 356 -9.36 69.02 15.27
C GLY A 356 -10.26 69.45 14.09
N PRO A 357 -11.33 70.26 14.36
CA PRO A 357 -12.63 70.24 13.66
C PRO A 357 -13.08 71.56 12.96
N GLY A 358 -14.16 71.52 12.15
CA GLY A 358 -15.00 72.68 11.75
C GLY A 358 -15.20 72.91 10.24
N GLY A 359 -16.46 72.93 9.76
CA GLY A 359 -16.86 73.25 8.36
C GLY A 359 -16.97 74.76 8.07
N PRO A 360 -17.88 75.28 7.21
CA PRO A 360 -18.60 74.74 6.03
C PRO A 360 -18.45 75.64 4.76
N GLU A 361 -19.04 75.30 3.60
CA GLU A 361 -19.67 76.24 2.62
C GLU A 361 -20.20 75.50 1.37
N GLY A 362 -21.48 75.72 1.00
CA GLY A 362 -22.10 75.28 -0.26
C GLY A 362 -21.94 76.34 -1.38
N PRO A 363 -22.86 76.49 -2.36
CA PRO A 363 -24.02 75.66 -2.74
C PRO A 363 -24.11 75.38 -4.27
N GLY A 364 -25.13 74.63 -4.72
CA GLY A 364 -25.60 74.69 -6.11
C GLY A 364 -26.29 73.45 -6.67
N GLY A 365 -27.59 73.29 -6.41
CA GLY A 365 -28.51 72.60 -7.35
C GLY A 365 -28.80 73.50 -8.57
N PRO A 366 -29.64 73.10 -9.57
CA PRO A 366 -30.83 72.24 -9.50
C PRO A 366 -30.74 71.05 -10.52
N GLY A 367 -31.61 70.05 -10.62
CA GLY A 367 -32.99 69.84 -10.17
C GLY A 367 -33.87 69.43 -11.37
N GLY A 368 -34.56 68.29 -11.25
CA GLY A 368 -35.74 67.90 -12.04
C GLY A 368 -35.52 66.76 -13.04
N ASP A 369 -36.46 65.87 -13.32
CA ASP A 369 -37.72 65.45 -12.68
C ASP A 369 -38.26 64.24 -13.50
N GLY A 370 -39.12 63.40 -12.91
CA GLY A 370 -39.94 62.39 -13.60
C GLY A 370 -39.24 61.06 -13.95
N GLY A 371 -39.87 59.89 -13.90
CA GLY A 371 -41.26 59.49 -13.71
C GLY A 371 -41.33 57.97 -13.92
N ARG A 372 -42.27 57.31 -13.25
CA ARG A 372 -42.51 55.85 -13.21
C ARG A 372 -43.09 55.28 -14.53
N ASP A 373 -42.70 54.03 -14.86
CA ASP A 373 -43.43 52.85 -15.42
C ASP A 373 -44.48 53.06 -16.56
N PRO A 374 -45.13 52.04 -17.20
CA PRO A 374 -45.05 50.56 -17.11
C PRO A 374 -45.14 49.81 -18.50
N ASP A 375 -45.04 48.47 -18.43
CA ASP A 375 -45.76 47.40 -19.17
C ASP A 375 -46.00 47.34 -20.73
N VAL A 376 -45.98 46.07 -21.18
CA VAL A 376 -46.75 45.33 -22.22
C VAL A 376 -46.07 44.93 -23.56
N ASP A 377 -46.02 43.60 -23.75
CA ASP A 377 -45.98 42.70 -24.95
C ASP A 377 -46.92 43.11 -26.13
N PRO A 378 -47.10 42.41 -27.29
CA PRO A 378 -46.58 41.10 -27.77
C PRO A 378 -46.17 41.03 -29.28
N ASP A 379 -45.72 39.84 -29.72
CA ASP A 379 -46.32 39.00 -30.80
C ASP A 379 -45.38 38.39 -31.88
N ALA A 380 -45.78 37.18 -32.31
CA ALA A 380 -45.41 36.35 -33.49
C ALA A 380 -44.47 35.12 -33.31
N GLY A 381 -45.07 33.91 -33.38
CA GLY A 381 -44.42 32.61 -33.70
C GLY A 381 -44.33 32.34 -35.23
N PRO A 382 -44.35 31.09 -35.77
CA PRO A 382 -44.55 29.77 -35.12
C PRO A 382 -43.70 28.55 -35.66
N ALA A 383 -43.99 27.34 -35.12
CA ALA A 383 -43.90 25.98 -35.73
C ALA A 383 -42.52 25.25 -35.75
N THR A 384 -42.30 23.91 -35.61
CA THR A 384 -43.08 22.65 -35.56
C THR A 384 -42.24 21.47 -34.96
N THR A 385 -42.90 20.48 -34.31
CA THR A 385 -42.69 18.98 -34.30
C THR A 385 -41.28 18.36 -34.19
N GLY A 386 -40.97 17.28 -33.48
CA GLY A 386 -41.72 16.21 -32.79
C GLY A 386 -40.86 14.92 -32.71
N GLN A 387 -41.24 14.00 -31.79
CA GLN A 387 -40.90 12.55 -31.71
C GLN A 387 -39.51 12.15 -31.17
N ASP A 388 -39.32 11.06 -30.41
CA ASP A 388 -40.20 10.05 -29.77
C ASP A 388 -39.28 9.24 -28.80
N ARG A 389 -39.66 9.07 -27.53
CA ARG A 389 -40.13 7.82 -26.86
C ARG A 389 -39.09 7.06 -26.00
N GLY A 390 -39.42 6.94 -24.71
CA GLY A 390 -39.07 5.79 -23.86
C GLY A 390 -39.83 4.52 -24.28
N PRO A 391 -40.18 3.55 -23.41
CA PRO A 391 -40.22 3.58 -21.94
C PRO A 391 -39.65 2.23 -21.35
N ASP A 392 -39.81 1.76 -20.11
CA ASP A 392 -40.82 2.04 -19.09
C ASP A 392 -40.43 1.45 -17.72
N ALA A 393 -41.01 2.09 -16.70
CA ALA A 393 -41.60 1.58 -15.45
C ALA A 393 -40.85 0.55 -14.58
N GLY A 394 -40.83 0.68 -13.26
CA GLY A 394 -41.63 1.55 -12.39
C GLY A 394 -41.66 0.95 -10.99
N ASP A 395 -41.35 1.79 -10.01
CA ASP A 395 -41.71 1.62 -8.62
C ASP A 395 -43.24 1.77 -8.46
N PRO A 396 -43.86 1.11 -7.46
CA PRO A 396 -44.79 1.88 -6.65
C PRO A 396 -44.71 1.57 -5.14
N SER A 397 -44.41 2.63 -4.40
CA SER A 397 -45.14 3.20 -3.25
C SER A 397 -46.11 2.35 -2.41
N ALA A 398 -45.96 2.58 -1.10
CA ALA A 398 -46.78 2.19 0.06
C ALA A 398 -48.30 2.40 -0.04
N ARG A 399 -49.06 1.58 0.70
CA ARG A 399 -50.36 1.92 1.32
C ARG A 399 -50.58 1.23 2.67
N HIS A 400 -51.26 1.97 3.54
CA HIS A 400 -51.72 1.67 4.89
C HIS A 400 -52.64 0.45 5.05
N GLY A 401 -52.68 -0.10 6.27
CA GLY A 401 -53.75 -0.96 6.79
C GLY A 401 -53.69 -1.07 8.31
N ASP A 402 -54.74 -0.59 9.00
CA ASP A 402 -54.97 -0.57 10.45
C ASP A 402 -55.38 -1.94 11.05
N GLY A 403 -54.80 -2.26 12.21
CA GLY A 403 -55.37 -2.96 13.40
C GLY A 403 -55.82 -4.44 13.33
N PRO A 404 -56.11 -5.11 14.48
CA PRO A 404 -55.80 -4.83 15.88
C PRO A 404 -55.00 -5.98 16.59
N GLY A 405 -54.53 -5.73 17.82
CA GLY A 405 -53.71 -6.67 18.62
C GLY A 405 -54.43 -7.89 19.19
N PRO A 406 -53.66 -8.75 19.89
CA PRO A 406 -54.04 -9.03 21.29
C PRO A 406 -52.84 -9.06 22.25
N GLN A 407 -53.06 -8.53 23.46
CA GLN A 407 -52.34 -8.95 24.68
C GLN A 407 -52.80 -10.36 25.07
N PRO A 408 -51.98 -11.12 25.81
CA PRO A 408 -52.36 -11.31 27.21
C PRO A 408 -51.19 -11.33 28.22
N GLU A 409 -51.44 -10.63 29.32
CA GLU A 409 -51.41 -11.15 30.70
C GLU A 409 -50.08 -11.41 31.42
N ASP A 410 -49.89 -10.57 32.44
CA ASP A 410 -49.07 -10.74 33.63
C ASP A 410 -49.15 -12.15 34.23
N ARG A 411 -47.97 -12.71 34.55
CA ARG A 411 -47.82 -13.65 35.66
C ARG A 411 -46.58 -13.31 36.49
N ASP A 412 -46.90 -12.67 37.60
CA ASP A 412 -46.10 -12.48 38.79
C ASP A 412 -45.65 -13.86 39.36
N PHE A 413 -44.35 -14.04 39.54
CA PHE A 413 -43.78 -15.05 40.44
C PHE A 413 -42.53 -14.47 41.10
N SER A 414 -42.76 -13.83 42.24
CA SER A 414 -41.76 -13.72 43.30
C SER A 414 -41.62 -15.06 44.01
N ARG A 415 -40.41 -15.64 44.01
CA ARG A 415 -39.88 -16.43 45.15
C ARG A 415 -38.40 -16.78 44.97
N ASP A 416 -37.60 -16.23 45.89
CA ASP A 416 -36.54 -16.86 46.68
C ASP A 416 -35.79 -18.08 46.12
N GLY A 417 -34.46 -17.97 46.06
CA GLY A 417 -33.60 -19.16 45.98
C GLY A 417 -32.15 -18.88 45.56
N ASP A 418 -31.37 -18.25 46.44
CA ASP A 418 -29.92 -18.51 46.51
C ASP A 418 -29.73 -19.99 46.94
N PRO A 419 -28.79 -20.74 46.35
CA PRO A 419 -27.56 -20.94 47.12
C PRO A 419 -26.28 -20.97 46.26
N ALA A 420 -25.27 -20.32 46.83
CA ALA A 420 -23.85 -20.58 46.70
C ALA A 420 -23.49 -22.06 46.49
N HIS A 421 -22.62 -22.33 45.50
CA HIS A 421 -21.55 -23.32 45.66
C HIS A 421 -20.28 -22.89 44.90
N ARG A 422 -19.17 -23.28 45.51
CA ARG A 422 -17.85 -22.65 45.53
C ARG A 422 -16.83 -23.65 44.98
N TRP A 423 -16.05 -23.21 43.98
CA TRP A 423 -14.63 -23.57 43.68
C TRP A 423 -14.33 -25.02 43.21
N PRO A 424 -13.16 -25.32 42.59
CA PRO A 424 -11.91 -24.55 42.62
C PRO A 424 -11.09 -24.43 41.31
N GLU A 425 -10.13 -23.52 41.39
CA GLU A 425 -8.85 -23.51 40.67
C GLU A 425 -8.11 -24.84 40.83
N ALA A 426 -7.49 -25.33 39.76
CA ALA A 426 -6.44 -26.34 39.83
C ALA A 426 -5.30 -25.93 38.90
N ALA A 427 -4.22 -25.48 39.54
CA ALA A 427 -2.88 -25.56 38.99
C ALA A 427 -2.49 -27.04 38.90
N ASP A 428 -1.89 -27.45 37.79
CA ASP A 428 -1.08 -28.65 37.75
C ASP A 428 0.21 -28.37 36.99
N ARG A 429 1.29 -28.42 37.79
CA ARG A 429 2.68 -28.51 37.40
C ARG A 429 3.11 -29.93 37.72
N TRP A 430 3.58 -30.68 36.73
CA TRP A 430 4.45 -31.84 36.95
C TRP A 430 5.60 -31.82 35.94
N ASP A 431 6.78 -31.62 36.53
CA ASP A 431 8.11 -31.92 36.01
C ASP A 431 8.28 -33.44 35.74
N VAL A 432 9.34 -33.80 34.99
CA VAL A 432 10.07 -35.11 34.84
C VAL A 432 10.63 -35.10 33.39
N ASP A 433 11.92 -35.21 33.05
CA ASP A 433 13.10 -35.75 33.74
C ASP A 433 14.42 -35.15 33.20
N ASP A 434 15.41 -35.15 34.08
CA ASP A 434 16.84 -34.89 33.91
C ASP A 434 17.56 -36.18 33.47
N ASP A 435 18.57 -36.07 32.61
CA ASP A 435 19.74 -36.97 32.68
C ASP A 435 20.96 -36.36 31.95
N ARG A 436 21.89 -35.87 32.78
CA ARG A 436 23.37 -36.09 32.74
C ARG A 436 24.28 -35.03 32.11
N ARG A 437 25.03 -34.38 33.05
CA ARG A 437 26.51 -34.40 33.27
C ARG A 437 27.41 -34.06 32.09
N ASP A 438 28.57 -33.41 32.21
CA ASP A 438 29.39 -32.81 33.26
C ASP A 438 30.48 -32.06 32.46
N GLY A 439 31.01 -30.92 32.94
CA GLY A 439 32.20 -30.33 32.31
C GLY A 439 32.45 -28.86 32.63
N ARG A 440 32.95 -28.58 33.83
CA ARG A 440 33.45 -27.27 34.26
C ARG A 440 34.86 -26.98 33.72
N ALA A 441 35.11 -25.66 33.63
CA ALA A 441 36.34 -24.91 33.95
C ALA A 441 37.35 -24.60 32.84
N GLY A 442 37.71 -23.31 32.76
CA GLY A 442 39.01 -22.84 32.26
C GLY A 442 38.96 -21.55 31.43
N GLY A 443 39.06 -20.38 32.07
CA GLY A 443 39.80 -19.23 31.52
C GLY A 443 40.97 -18.92 32.46
N PRO A 444 41.82 -17.89 32.20
CA PRO A 444 41.94 -16.99 31.05
C PRO A 444 43.35 -17.02 30.42
N ASP A 445 43.61 -16.25 29.34
CA ASP A 445 44.90 -15.54 29.14
C ASP A 445 44.89 -14.58 27.94
N GLN A 446 45.43 -13.38 28.16
CA GLN A 446 45.85 -12.40 27.15
C GLN A 446 47.25 -12.76 26.62
N PRO A 447 47.68 -12.26 25.45
CA PRO A 447 48.53 -11.05 25.39
C PRO A 447 48.15 -10.14 24.20
N GLY A 448 48.42 -8.83 24.13
CA GLY A 448 49.68 -8.11 24.35
C GLY A 448 50.21 -7.62 22.98
N GLY A 449 50.17 -6.31 22.71
CA GLY A 449 50.66 -5.70 21.46
C GLY A 449 52.19 -5.58 21.39
N PRO A 450 52.71 -5.01 20.29
CA PRO A 450 53.74 -3.97 20.46
C PRO A 450 53.61 -2.78 19.49
N ALA A 451 54.32 -1.71 19.86
CA ALA A 451 54.46 -0.42 19.19
C ALA A 451 55.83 -0.27 18.49
N ASP A 452 55.88 0.76 17.63
CA ASP A 452 57.00 1.60 17.18
C ASP A 452 58.18 1.08 16.35
N GLY A 453 58.50 1.89 15.33
CA GLY A 453 59.71 1.83 14.50
C GLY A 453 59.74 2.93 13.44
N THR A 454 60.29 4.09 13.80
CA THR A 454 60.53 5.29 12.98
C THR A 454 61.80 5.24 12.10
N ALA A 455 61.87 6.22 11.16
CA ALA A 455 63.02 6.75 10.38
C ALA A 455 63.28 6.09 9.01
N GLY A 456 63.59 6.78 7.90
CA GLY A 456 63.83 8.19 7.54
C GLY A 456 64.03 8.24 6.00
N ALA A 457 63.47 9.19 5.27
CA ALA A 457 64.09 10.47 4.84
C ALA A 457 64.63 10.47 3.37
N ARG A 458 64.22 11.52 2.63
CA ARG A 458 64.80 12.13 1.40
C ARG A 458 64.57 11.38 0.07
N ASP A 459 64.39 12.00 -1.09
CA ASP A 459 64.17 13.35 -1.62
C ASP A 459 63.79 13.12 -3.11
N GLY A 460 63.02 14.01 -3.75
CA GLY A 460 62.86 13.95 -5.22
C GLY A 460 61.56 14.53 -5.75
N ASP A 461 61.59 15.84 -5.94
CA ASP A 461 60.67 16.67 -6.73
C ASP A 461 60.48 16.13 -8.17
N ASP A 462 59.24 16.18 -8.67
CA ASP A 462 58.94 16.65 -10.02
C ASP A 462 57.41 16.77 -10.20
N GLY A 463 56.96 18.02 -10.22
CA GLY A 463 55.57 18.40 -10.40
C GLY A 463 54.97 18.00 -11.74
N ARG A 464 53.67 17.67 -11.72
CA ARG A 464 52.72 17.95 -12.80
C ARG A 464 51.30 18.08 -12.24
N SER A 465 50.80 19.30 -12.36
CA SER A 465 49.40 19.72 -12.21
C SER A 465 48.39 18.68 -12.73
N ARG A 466 47.45 18.27 -11.87
CA ARG A 466 46.08 17.90 -12.27
C ARG A 466 45.09 18.41 -11.23
N THR A 467 44.27 19.32 -11.70
CA THR A 467 43.02 19.86 -11.14
C THR A 467 42.23 18.84 -10.32
N GLY A 468 41.79 19.27 -9.14
CA GLY A 468 40.99 18.50 -8.20
C GLY A 468 39.69 17.96 -8.81
N ASP A 469 39.39 16.74 -8.40
CA ASP A 469 38.31 15.88 -8.83
C ASP A 469 36.96 16.44 -8.36
N VAL A 470 36.10 16.79 -9.31
CA VAL A 470 34.67 17.08 -9.08
C VAL A 470 33.97 15.74 -8.86
N PRO A 471 33.05 15.58 -7.89
CA PRO A 471 32.33 14.33 -7.72
C PRO A 471 31.62 13.98 -9.04
N ARG A 472 31.93 12.81 -9.60
CA ARG A 472 31.25 12.26 -10.79
C ARG A 472 29.74 12.34 -10.58
N ARG A 473 29.07 13.21 -11.34
CA ARG A 473 27.62 13.18 -11.57
C ARG A 473 27.17 11.74 -11.77
N ALA A 474 26.17 11.32 -11.00
CA ALA A 474 25.41 10.11 -11.26
C ALA A 474 25.04 10.11 -12.75
N GLN A 475 25.50 9.10 -13.49
CA GLN A 475 25.15 8.95 -14.90
C GLN A 475 23.64 8.79 -14.99
N ALA A 476 23.02 9.61 -15.85
CA ALA A 476 21.60 9.55 -16.14
C ALA A 476 21.20 8.11 -16.52
N VAL A 477 20.25 7.56 -15.78
CA VAL A 477 19.62 6.27 -16.09
C VAL A 477 18.92 6.43 -17.44
N ALA A 478 19.21 5.55 -18.38
CA ALA A 478 18.61 5.59 -19.71
C ALA A 478 17.08 5.40 -19.60
N VAL A 479 16.33 6.46 -19.95
CA VAL A 479 14.88 6.46 -20.06
C VAL A 479 14.49 5.69 -21.33
N PRO A 480 13.48 4.80 -21.31
CA PRO A 480 12.95 4.22 -22.53
C PRO A 480 12.40 5.31 -23.45
N GLU A 481 12.66 5.22 -24.75
CA GLU A 481 12.00 6.04 -25.76
C GLU A 481 10.47 5.92 -25.59
N PRO A 482 9.71 7.03 -25.44
CA PRO A 482 8.26 6.98 -25.28
C PRO A 482 7.61 6.24 -26.47
N GLY A 483 6.78 5.23 -26.19
CA GLY A 483 5.94 4.56 -27.22
C GLY A 483 6.13 3.05 -27.40
N LEU A 484 7.09 2.40 -26.75
CA LEU A 484 7.28 0.94 -26.90
C LEU A 484 6.26 0.11 -26.09
N THR A 485 5.34 -0.57 -26.78
CA THR A 485 4.40 -1.52 -26.17
C THR A 485 4.90 -2.95 -26.32
N ALA A 486 5.05 -3.66 -25.21
CA ALA A 486 5.50 -5.05 -25.20
C ALA A 486 4.34 -6.04 -25.49
N ARG A 487 4.63 -7.11 -26.25
CA ARG A 487 3.67 -8.18 -26.54
C ARG A 487 3.41 -9.07 -25.31
N LEU A 488 2.15 -9.43 -25.06
CA LEU A 488 1.76 -10.29 -23.94
C LEU A 488 2.07 -11.77 -24.21
N PHE A 489 2.80 -12.41 -23.30
CA PHE A 489 3.06 -13.86 -23.32
C PHE A 489 2.34 -14.56 -22.15
N THR A 490 1.66 -15.67 -22.39
CA THR A 490 0.88 -16.39 -21.34
C THR A 490 1.28 -17.85 -21.22
N ALA A 491 1.31 -18.38 -19.99
CA ALA A 491 1.59 -19.80 -19.77
C ALA A 491 0.30 -20.65 -19.99
N PRO A 492 0.34 -21.72 -20.81
CA PRO A 492 -0.87 -22.48 -21.23
C PRO A 492 -1.50 -23.31 -20.09
N GLY A 493 -2.85 -23.36 -19.99
CA GLY A 493 -3.57 -24.15 -18.97
C GLY A 493 -4.20 -23.35 -17.80
N VAL A 494 -4.82 -24.05 -16.83
CA VAL A 494 -5.44 -23.49 -15.60
C VAL A 494 -4.65 -23.97 -14.37
N GLY A 495 -4.09 -23.05 -13.59
CA GLY A 495 -3.29 -23.34 -12.38
C GLY A 495 -4.08 -23.35 -11.07
N ASP A 496 -3.39 -23.56 -9.95
CA ASP A 496 -3.90 -23.46 -8.57
C ASP A 496 -3.15 -22.36 -7.76
N GLY A 497 -2.58 -21.37 -8.47
CA GLY A 497 -1.63 -20.39 -7.92
C GLY A 497 -2.24 -19.18 -7.18
N VAL A 498 -1.35 -18.32 -6.69
CA VAL A 498 -1.65 -17.06 -5.96
C VAL A 498 -2.30 -16.03 -6.91
N PRO A 499 -3.26 -15.20 -6.47
CA PRO A 499 -3.94 -14.23 -7.33
C PRO A 499 -2.99 -13.27 -8.11
N GLY A 500 -3.25 -13.08 -9.40
CA GLY A 500 -2.58 -12.19 -10.37
C GLY A 500 -3.44 -11.96 -11.61
N ARG A 501 -2.87 -11.55 -12.77
CA ARG A 501 -3.65 -11.15 -13.97
C ARG A 501 -3.27 -11.84 -15.29
N ARG A 502 -2.30 -12.77 -15.31
CA ARG A 502 -1.73 -13.32 -16.56
C ARG A 502 -2.34 -14.66 -17.00
N SER A 503 -2.45 -15.64 -16.09
CA SER A 503 -2.96 -16.99 -16.39
C SER A 503 -4.20 -17.33 -15.54
N ARG A 504 -5.07 -18.25 -15.99
CA ARG A 504 -6.25 -18.68 -15.23
C ARG A 504 -5.82 -19.55 -14.04
N ALA A 505 -6.42 -19.36 -12.87
CA ALA A 505 -6.13 -20.18 -11.69
C ALA A 505 -7.35 -20.40 -10.79
N ARG A 506 -7.39 -21.51 -10.06
CA ARG A 506 -8.36 -21.73 -8.97
C ARG A 506 -7.86 -21.01 -7.73
N THR A 507 -8.62 -20.02 -7.26
CA THR A 507 -8.20 -19.06 -6.23
C THR A 507 -9.29 -18.90 -5.16
N GLY A 508 -8.94 -18.41 -3.97
CA GLY A 508 -9.94 -18.09 -2.92
C GLY A 508 -10.83 -16.87 -3.24
N ARG A 509 -10.50 -16.10 -4.28
CA ARG A 509 -11.25 -14.94 -4.79
C ARG A 509 -11.43 -15.05 -6.30
N GLY A 510 -12.60 -14.74 -6.82
CA GLY A 510 -12.93 -14.92 -8.24
C GLY A 510 -14.40 -15.26 -8.42
N ARG A 511 -14.82 -15.53 -9.67
CA ARG A 511 -16.19 -15.96 -9.95
C ARG A 511 -16.42 -17.30 -9.27
N THR A 512 -17.49 -17.43 -8.47
CA THR A 512 -17.89 -18.73 -7.92
C THR A 512 -18.27 -19.64 -9.08
N THR A 513 -17.50 -20.71 -9.27
CA THR A 513 -17.69 -21.69 -10.35
C THR A 513 -18.27 -23.00 -9.85
N GLY A 514 -18.26 -23.25 -8.53
CA GLY A 514 -18.90 -24.42 -7.96
C GLY A 514 -18.83 -24.47 -6.43
N ALA A 515 -19.12 -25.65 -5.88
CA ALA A 515 -19.05 -25.94 -4.46
C ALA A 515 -18.46 -27.32 -4.21
N ARG A 516 -17.74 -27.51 -3.10
CA ARG A 516 -17.16 -28.81 -2.69
C ARG A 516 -17.44 -29.13 -1.23
N VAL A 517 -17.24 -30.39 -0.83
CA VAL A 517 -17.28 -30.79 0.59
C VAL A 517 -15.96 -30.33 1.27
N PRO A 518 -16.02 -29.64 2.42
CA PRO A 518 -14.82 -29.26 3.16
C PRO A 518 -14.04 -30.48 3.66
N ALA A 519 -12.72 -30.48 3.51
CA ALA A 519 -11.83 -31.52 4.07
C ALA A 519 -11.37 -31.22 5.51
N GLY A 520 -11.95 -30.20 6.16
CA GLY A 520 -11.55 -29.67 7.46
C GLY A 520 -12.46 -28.50 7.86
N ARG A 521 -11.95 -27.53 8.66
CA ARG A 521 -12.72 -26.30 8.96
C ARG A 521 -13.12 -25.61 7.64
N PRO A 522 -14.42 -25.34 7.41
CA PRO A 522 -14.88 -24.77 6.16
C PRO A 522 -14.34 -23.35 6.00
N GLY A 523 -13.84 -23.03 4.81
CA GLY A 523 -13.54 -21.65 4.40
C GLY A 523 -14.83 -20.86 4.10
N ALA A 524 -14.87 -20.13 2.99
CA ALA A 524 -16.07 -19.41 2.58
C ALA A 524 -17.23 -20.39 2.24
N LEU A 525 -18.32 -20.34 3.00
CA LEU A 525 -19.50 -21.17 2.81
C LEU A 525 -20.24 -20.82 1.51
N HIS A 526 -20.60 -21.83 0.74
CA HIS A 526 -21.52 -21.71 -0.39
C HIS A 526 -22.95 -21.95 0.10
N LEU A 527 -23.61 -20.89 0.59
CA LEU A 527 -24.94 -20.96 1.21
C LEU A 527 -25.98 -21.72 0.35
N PRO A 528 -26.19 -21.43 -0.95
CA PRO A 528 -27.16 -22.19 -1.75
C PRO A 528 -26.86 -23.69 -1.86
N ALA A 529 -25.59 -24.08 -1.91
CA ALA A 529 -25.19 -25.48 -2.05
C ALA A 529 -25.30 -26.21 -0.71
N THR A 530 -25.02 -25.51 0.39
CA THR A 530 -25.21 -25.99 1.76
C THR A 530 -26.69 -26.24 2.06
N LEU A 531 -27.56 -25.27 1.71
CA LEU A 531 -29.00 -25.42 1.87
C LEU A 531 -29.57 -26.53 0.97
N ARG A 532 -29.13 -26.63 -0.28
CA ARG A 532 -29.51 -27.76 -1.17
C ARG A 532 -29.03 -29.12 -0.66
N ALA A 533 -27.87 -29.18 -0.01
CA ALA A 533 -27.37 -30.41 0.59
C ALA A 533 -28.15 -30.80 1.86
N ALA A 534 -28.61 -29.82 2.64
CA ALA A 534 -29.37 -30.03 3.87
C ALA A 534 -30.86 -30.32 3.62
N ALA A 535 -31.48 -29.70 2.60
CA ALA A 535 -32.93 -29.72 2.39
C ALA A 535 -33.55 -31.13 2.26
N PRO A 536 -32.95 -32.10 1.53
CA PRO A 536 -33.53 -33.44 1.42
C PRO A 536 -33.50 -34.24 2.73
N ARG A 537 -32.66 -33.84 3.70
CA ARG A 537 -32.43 -34.59 4.94
C ARG A 537 -33.33 -34.14 6.09
N GLN A 538 -34.16 -33.12 5.88
CA GLN A 538 -34.90 -32.46 6.95
C GLN A 538 -35.99 -33.34 7.56
N ALA A 539 -36.72 -34.10 6.75
CA ALA A 539 -37.73 -35.04 7.22
C ALA A 539 -37.11 -36.12 8.13
N GLY A 540 -35.95 -36.67 7.74
CA GLY A 540 -35.21 -37.63 8.56
C GLY A 540 -34.54 -37.02 9.80
N ARG A 541 -34.53 -35.69 9.93
CA ARG A 541 -34.03 -34.96 11.11
C ARG A 541 -35.16 -34.47 12.02
N GLY A 542 -36.40 -34.90 11.76
CA GLY A 542 -37.57 -34.56 12.58
C GLY A 542 -38.06 -33.13 12.42
N ARG A 543 -37.64 -32.44 11.35
CA ARG A 543 -38.07 -31.06 11.11
C ARG A 543 -39.38 -31.05 10.33
N HIS A 544 -40.44 -30.60 11.00
CA HIS A 544 -41.78 -30.43 10.45
C HIS A 544 -42.16 -28.95 10.25
N ASP A 545 -41.49 -28.02 10.95
CA ASP A 545 -41.59 -26.56 10.84
C ASP A 545 -40.26 -25.85 11.27
N GLY A 546 -40.21 -24.51 11.34
CA GLY A 546 -39.09 -23.76 11.97
C GLY A 546 -37.87 -23.44 11.06
N PRO A 547 -36.64 -23.28 11.55
CA PRO A 547 -35.39 -23.08 10.76
C PRO A 547 -34.62 -24.36 10.41
N LEU A 548 -33.99 -24.42 9.22
CA LEU A 548 -33.35 -25.65 8.68
C LEU A 548 -32.32 -26.23 9.67
N VAL A 549 -32.41 -27.53 9.94
CA VAL A 549 -31.43 -28.23 10.79
C VAL A 549 -30.21 -28.57 9.93
N LEU A 550 -29.10 -27.87 10.14
CA LEU A 550 -27.83 -28.07 9.44
C LEU A 550 -26.90 -29.00 10.26
N ARG A 551 -26.19 -29.90 9.57
CA ARG A 551 -25.12 -30.73 10.13
C ARG A 551 -23.80 -30.47 9.39
N PRO A 552 -22.63 -30.81 9.97
CA PRO A 552 -21.32 -30.60 9.33
C PRO A 552 -21.23 -31.17 7.90
N ASP A 553 -21.85 -32.32 7.65
CA ASP A 553 -21.84 -32.99 6.33
C ASP A 553 -22.64 -32.23 5.24
N ASP A 554 -23.45 -31.26 5.63
CA ASP A 554 -24.20 -30.42 4.69
C ASP A 554 -23.38 -29.22 4.23
N LEU A 555 -22.34 -28.84 4.98
CA LEU A 555 -21.54 -27.66 4.68
C LEU A 555 -20.87 -27.82 3.33
N ARG A 556 -20.96 -26.78 2.49
CA ARG A 556 -20.30 -26.72 1.19
C ARG A 556 -19.39 -25.51 1.14
N GLU A 557 -18.16 -25.71 0.73
CA GLU A 557 -17.18 -24.64 0.52
C GLU A 557 -17.29 -24.11 -0.92
N ALA A 558 -17.27 -22.79 -1.09
CA ALA A 558 -17.31 -22.16 -2.41
C ALA A 558 -16.00 -22.38 -3.17
N VAL A 559 -16.10 -22.89 -4.41
CA VAL A 559 -14.97 -22.99 -5.35
C VAL A 559 -15.02 -21.77 -6.28
N ARG A 560 -13.92 -21.03 -6.34
CA ARG A 560 -13.80 -19.79 -7.13
C ARG A 560 -12.66 -19.90 -8.15
N GLU A 561 -12.87 -19.33 -9.33
CA GLU A 561 -11.87 -19.24 -10.39
C GLU A 561 -11.42 -17.76 -10.56
N GLY A 562 -10.11 -17.53 -10.49
CA GLY A 562 -9.46 -16.24 -10.66
C GLY A 562 -8.28 -16.31 -11.65
N ARG A 563 -7.33 -15.40 -11.51
CA ARG A 563 -6.13 -15.28 -12.35
C ARG A 563 -4.88 -15.30 -11.47
N GLU A 564 -3.71 -15.70 -11.97
CA GLU A 564 -2.42 -15.79 -11.24
C GLU A 564 -1.30 -14.94 -11.89
N GLY A 565 -0.25 -14.65 -11.11
CA GLY A 565 0.96 -13.95 -11.56
C GLY A 565 2.13 -14.93 -11.72
N ASN A 566 2.88 -14.83 -12.82
CA ASN A 566 3.93 -15.77 -13.19
C ASN A 566 5.30 -15.38 -12.60
N LEU A 567 6.27 -16.28 -12.69
CA LEU A 567 7.68 -15.96 -12.62
C LEU A 567 8.19 -15.79 -14.05
N VAL A 568 8.61 -14.59 -14.43
CA VAL A 568 9.17 -14.28 -15.74
C VAL A 568 10.70 -14.24 -15.61
N LEU A 569 11.38 -15.23 -16.19
CA LEU A 569 12.83 -15.37 -16.16
C LEU A 569 13.42 -14.91 -17.50
N PHE A 570 14.18 -13.83 -17.49
CA PHE A 570 14.93 -13.35 -18.64
C PHE A 570 16.31 -13.97 -18.67
N VAL A 571 16.67 -14.60 -19.79
CA VAL A 571 18.00 -15.17 -20.03
C VAL A 571 18.61 -14.38 -21.19
N VAL A 572 19.47 -13.41 -20.87
CA VAL A 572 19.94 -12.38 -21.79
C VAL A 572 21.39 -12.61 -22.20
N ASP A 573 21.64 -12.63 -23.50
CA ASP A 573 22.97 -12.67 -24.09
C ASP A 573 23.63 -11.28 -24.02
N ALA A 574 24.82 -11.21 -23.41
CA ALA A 574 25.62 -9.98 -23.35
C ALA A 574 26.99 -10.10 -24.06
N SER A 575 27.14 -11.09 -24.93
CA SER A 575 28.40 -11.41 -25.62
C SER A 575 28.82 -10.39 -26.70
N GLY A 576 30.03 -10.54 -27.25
CA GLY A 576 30.59 -9.63 -28.24
C GLY A 576 29.83 -9.57 -29.56
N SER A 577 29.10 -10.63 -29.93
CA SER A 577 28.20 -10.59 -31.08
C SER A 577 27.03 -9.63 -30.85
N MET A 578 26.72 -9.25 -29.60
CA MET A 578 25.74 -8.23 -29.22
C MET A 578 26.33 -6.79 -29.19
N GLY A 579 27.65 -6.65 -29.41
CA GLY A 579 28.42 -5.41 -29.24
C GLY A 579 28.16 -4.30 -30.25
N ALA A 580 27.27 -4.49 -31.24
CA ALA A 580 26.80 -3.37 -32.06
C ALA A 580 25.91 -2.47 -31.18
N ARG A 581 26.32 -1.21 -30.97
CA ARG A 581 25.65 -0.25 -30.07
C ARG A 581 24.13 -0.21 -30.25
N GLN A 582 23.66 -0.31 -31.49
CA GLN A 582 22.23 -0.29 -31.82
C GLN A 582 21.47 -1.57 -31.42
N ARG A 583 22.10 -2.75 -31.52
CA ARG A 583 21.46 -4.04 -31.15
C ARG A 583 21.29 -4.19 -29.65
N MET A 584 22.33 -3.88 -28.87
CA MET A 584 22.20 -3.94 -27.42
C MET A 584 21.22 -2.88 -26.90
N SER A 585 21.19 -1.69 -27.52
CA SER A 585 20.20 -0.66 -27.17
C SER A 585 18.76 -1.17 -27.40
N ALA A 586 18.50 -1.80 -28.56
CA ALA A 586 17.20 -2.40 -28.86
C ALA A 586 16.82 -3.54 -27.91
N VAL A 587 17.78 -4.39 -27.53
CA VAL A 587 17.57 -5.47 -26.55
C VAL A 587 17.26 -4.90 -25.16
N LYS A 588 18.03 -3.90 -24.70
CA LYS A 588 17.75 -3.21 -23.44
C LYS A 588 16.36 -2.58 -23.46
N GLY A 589 16.00 -1.89 -24.55
CA GLY A 589 14.67 -1.30 -24.72
C GLY A 589 13.53 -2.34 -24.69
N ALA A 590 13.67 -3.46 -25.41
CA ALA A 590 12.67 -4.52 -25.44
C ALA A 590 12.54 -5.24 -24.08
N VAL A 591 13.66 -5.54 -23.41
CA VAL A 591 13.65 -6.16 -22.08
C VAL A 591 13.06 -5.20 -21.04
N LEU A 592 13.38 -3.90 -21.10
CA LEU A 592 12.77 -2.89 -20.22
C LEU A 592 11.26 -2.78 -20.47
N ALA A 593 10.80 -2.78 -21.72
CA ALA A 593 9.37 -2.78 -22.03
C ALA A 593 8.66 -4.03 -21.49
N LEU A 594 9.28 -5.21 -21.61
CA LEU A 594 8.76 -6.47 -21.06
C LEU A 594 8.77 -6.51 -19.53
N LEU A 595 9.78 -5.91 -18.88
CA LEU A 595 9.83 -5.78 -17.43
C LEU A 595 8.75 -4.83 -16.92
N THR A 596 8.48 -3.75 -17.63
CA THR A 596 7.37 -2.82 -17.32
C THR A 596 6.01 -3.50 -17.47
N ASP A 597 5.80 -4.36 -18.49
CA ASP A 597 4.59 -5.18 -18.60
C ASP A 597 4.48 -6.19 -17.43
N ALA A 598 5.57 -6.88 -17.11
CA ALA A 598 5.63 -7.82 -16.00
C ALA A 598 5.30 -7.15 -14.65
N TYR A 599 5.73 -5.90 -14.45
CA TYR A 599 5.36 -5.06 -13.31
C TYR A 599 3.85 -4.79 -13.24
N GLN A 600 3.28 -4.25 -14.32
CA GLN A 600 1.86 -3.90 -14.39
C GLN A 600 0.96 -5.12 -14.13
N ARG A 601 1.46 -6.33 -14.45
CA ARG A 601 0.73 -7.59 -14.30
C ARG A 601 1.06 -8.39 -13.04
N ARG A 602 2.01 -7.92 -12.23
CA ARG A 602 2.45 -8.50 -10.95
C ARG A 602 3.12 -9.85 -11.07
N ASP A 603 3.94 -9.98 -12.09
CA ASP A 603 4.83 -11.12 -12.22
C ASP A 603 6.09 -10.90 -11.35
N LYS A 604 6.65 -11.98 -10.80
CA LYS A 604 8.03 -11.92 -10.29
C LYS A 604 8.97 -11.94 -11.48
N VAL A 605 10.02 -11.14 -11.45
CA VAL A 605 11.02 -11.07 -12.52
C VAL A 605 12.37 -11.58 -12.00
N ALA A 606 13.05 -12.34 -12.83
CA ALA A 606 14.43 -12.77 -12.60
C ALA A 606 15.24 -12.54 -13.87
N VAL A 607 16.52 -12.21 -13.75
CA VAL A 607 17.40 -11.92 -14.89
C VAL A 607 18.70 -12.70 -14.73
N VAL A 608 18.98 -13.55 -15.69
CA VAL A 608 20.26 -14.24 -15.89
C VAL A 608 20.91 -13.62 -17.11
N ALA A 609 22.15 -13.14 -16.97
CA ALA A 609 22.95 -12.71 -18.09
C ALA A 609 24.17 -13.61 -18.25
N PHE A 610 24.56 -13.88 -19.49
CA PHE A 610 25.72 -14.72 -19.77
C PHE A 610 26.69 -14.02 -20.73
N ARG A 611 27.99 -14.08 -20.41
CA ARG A 611 29.08 -13.45 -21.16
C ARG A 611 30.43 -14.09 -20.82
N ALA A 612 31.38 -13.94 -21.72
CA ALA A 612 32.75 -14.42 -21.56
C ALA A 612 32.81 -15.93 -21.26
N THR A 613 33.07 -16.32 -20.01
CA THR A 613 33.27 -17.71 -19.60
C THR A 613 32.13 -18.28 -18.75
N GLY A 614 31.09 -17.50 -18.40
CA GLY A 614 30.03 -17.97 -17.51
C GLY A 614 28.71 -17.20 -17.58
N ALA A 615 27.80 -17.56 -16.68
CA ALA A 615 26.50 -16.92 -16.48
C ALA A 615 26.37 -16.40 -15.05
N GLN A 616 25.68 -15.27 -14.89
CA GLN A 616 25.44 -14.62 -13.62
C GLN A 616 23.94 -14.33 -13.46
N VAL A 617 23.40 -14.64 -12.29
CA VAL A 617 22.08 -14.15 -11.88
C VAL A 617 22.25 -12.68 -11.50
N LEU A 618 21.85 -11.77 -12.39
CA LEU A 618 21.91 -10.33 -12.16
C LEU A 618 20.79 -9.86 -11.24
N LEU A 619 19.64 -10.53 -11.36
CA LEU A 619 18.48 -10.27 -10.55
C LEU A 619 17.89 -11.60 -10.08
N PRO A 620 17.94 -11.91 -8.78
CA PRO A 620 17.16 -13.03 -8.23
C PRO A 620 15.66 -12.72 -8.40
N ALA A 621 14.81 -13.74 -8.27
CA ALA A 621 13.36 -13.56 -8.43
C ALA A 621 12.82 -12.49 -7.46
N THR A 622 12.45 -11.34 -8.00
CA THR A 622 11.98 -10.17 -7.24
C THR A 622 10.73 -9.58 -7.88
N SER A 623 9.92 -8.88 -7.08
CA SER A 623 8.84 -8.02 -7.56
C SER A 623 9.31 -6.58 -7.83
N SER A 624 10.58 -6.26 -7.51
CA SER A 624 11.15 -4.91 -7.71
C SER A 624 11.66 -4.69 -9.12
N VAL A 625 11.05 -3.73 -9.80
CA VAL A 625 11.40 -3.32 -11.18
C VAL A 625 12.61 -2.39 -11.20
N LEU A 626 12.73 -1.53 -10.20
CA LEU A 626 13.82 -0.56 -10.09
C LEU A 626 15.18 -1.27 -10.02
N ALA A 627 15.25 -2.36 -9.25
CA ALA A 627 16.43 -3.22 -9.17
C ALA A 627 16.74 -3.91 -10.52
N ALA A 628 15.71 -4.29 -11.27
CA ALA A 628 15.87 -4.89 -12.60
C ALA A 628 16.45 -3.88 -13.61
N SER A 629 15.87 -2.68 -13.67
CA SER A 629 16.26 -1.63 -14.63
C SER A 629 17.68 -1.10 -14.38
N ALA A 630 18.07 -0.86 -13.12
CA ALA A 630 19.42 -0.41 -12.78
C ALA A 630 20.49 -1.44 -13.22
N ARG A 631 20.24 -2.73 -12.93
CA ARG A 631 21.17 -3.81 -13.28
C ARG A 631 21.22 -4.09 -14.79
N LEU A 632 20.12 -3.86 -15.52
CA LEU A 632 20.09 -3.94 -16.99
C LEU A 632 20.77 -2.75 -17.69
N ALA A 633 20.69 -1.55 -17.10
CA ALA A 633 21.38 -0.38 -17.62
C ALA A 633 22.91 -0.58 -17.58
N GLU A 634 23.42 -1.14 -16.48
CA GLU A 634 24.84 -1.40 -16.22
C GLU A 634 25.41 -2.63 -16.94
N LEU A 635 24.59 -3.41 -17.66
CA LEU A 635 25.02 -4.62 -18.37
C LEU A 635 26.20 -4.33 -19.31
N PRO A 636 27.40 -4.87 -19.02
CA PRO A 636 28.55 -4.68 -19.89
C PRO A 636 28.43 -5.61 -21.10
N THR A 637 28.77 -5.12 -22.30
CA THR A 637 28.78 -5.91 -23.54
C THR A 637 30.18 -6.45 -23.85
N GLY A 638 30.27 -7.61 -24.49
CA GLY A 638 31.55 -8.16 -24.98
C GLY A 638 31.90 -9.58 -24.50
N GLY A 639 32.88 -10.20 -25.15
CA GLY A 639 33.37 -11.55 -24.83
C GLY A 639 32.71 -12.67 -25.65
N ARG A 640 32.97 -13.92 -25.28
CA ARG A 640 32.33 -15.10 -25.91
C ARG A 640 30.88 -15.25 -25.41
N THR A 641 30.14 -16.14 -26.08
CA THR A 641 28.73 -16.46 -25.84
C THR A 641 28.61 -17.82 -25.16
N PRO A 642 28.68 -17.90 -23.81
CA PRO A 642 28.52 -19.15 -23.06
C PRO A 642 27.04 -19.52 -22.90
N LEU A 643 26.36 -19.75 -24.03
CA LEU A 643 24.92 -20.05 -24.06
C LEU A 643 24.54 -21.24 -23.17
N ALA A 644 25.36 -22.30 -23.15
CA ALA A 644 25.14 -23.45 -22.29
C ALA A 644 25.08 -23.09 -20.80
N GLU A 645 25.98 -22.20 -20.34
CA GLU A 645 26.02 -21.76 -18.94
C GLU A 645 24.80 -20.90 -18.59
N GLY A 646 24.33 -20.06 -19.51
CA GLY A 646 23.09 -19.29 -19.34
C GLY A 646 21.86 -20.16 -19.17
N LEU A 647 21.72 -21.20 -20.00
CA LEU A 647 20.60 -22.15 -19.93
C LEU A 647 20.65 -23.02 -18.66
N LEU A 648 21.84 -23.46 -18.24
CA LEU A 648 22.01 -24.21 -16.99
C LEU A 648 21.71 -23.35 -15.76
N ALA A 649 22.19 -22.11 -15.72
CA ALA A 649 21.89 -21.17 -14.65
C ALA A 649 20.39 -20.86 -14.55
N ALA A 650 19.69 -20.78 -15.70
CA ALA A 650 18.25 -20.64 -15.72
C ALA A 650 17.53 -21.87 -15.13
N ALA A 651 17.96 -23.09 -15.50
CA ALA A 651 17.40 -24.32 -14.97
C ALA A 651 17.61 -24.45 -13.45
N ASP A 652 18.78 -24.05 -12.94
CA ASP A 652 19.07 -24.05 -11.51
C ASP A 652 18.23 -23.02 -10.75
N LEU A 653 18.07 -21.81 -11.28
CA LEU A 653 17.21 -20.79 -10.66
C LEU A 653 15.77 -21.28 -10.58
N LEU A 654 15.24 -21.87 -11.66
CA LEU A 654 13.89 -22.45 -11.65
C LEU A 654 13.74 -23.56 -10.62
N ARG A 655 14.76 -24.42 -10.45
CA ARG A 655 14.75 -25.48 -9.45
C ARG A 655 14.70 -24.91 -8.02
N VAL A 656 15.50 -23.89 -7.73
CA VAL A 656 15.53 -23.21 -6.41
C VAL A 656 14.20 -22.50 -6.14
N GLU A 657 13.67 -21.76 -7.11
CA GLU A 657 12.42 -21.03 -6.94
C GLU A 657 11.21 -21.96 -6.83
N ARG A 658 11.22 -23.12 -7.49
CA ARG A 658 10.16 -24.13 -7.33
C ARG A 658 10.12 -24.75 -5.93
N LEU A 659 11.22 -24.73 -5.18
CA LEU A 659 11.23 -25.12 -3.77
C LEU A 659 10.66 -24.01 -2.86
N ARG A 660 10.86 -22.74 -3.23
CA ARG A 660 10.39 -21.57 -2.46
C ARG A 660 8.93 -21.24 -2.69
N ASP A 661 8.46 -21.30 -3.94
CA ASP A 661 7.08 -21.01 -4.33
C ASP A 661 6.59 -22.05 -5.36
N PRO A 662 6.22 -23.27 -4.91
CA PRO A 662 5.88 -24.38 -5.80
C PRO A 662 4.64 -24.13 -6.68
N ARG A 663 3.78 -23.18 -6.27
CA ARG A 663 2.52 -22.87 -6.95
C ARG A 663 2.68 -21.79 -8.03
N ARG A 664 3.85 -21.15 -8.14
CA ARG A 664 4.10 -20.11 -9.13
C ARG A 664 4.62 -20.70 -10.43
N ARG A 665 3.99 -20.31 -11.54
CA ARG A 665 4.33 -20.83 -12.86
C ARG A 665 5.45 -20.01 -13.50
N PRO A 666 6.54 -20.66 -13.95
CA PRO A 666 7.59 -19.97 -14.67
C PRO A 666 7.25 -19.75 -16.15
N LEU A 667 7.80 -18.69 -16.73
CA LEU A 667 7.88 -18.40 -18.16
C LEU A 667 9.30 -17.90 -18.45
N VAL A 668 10.03 -18.58 -19.33
CA VAL A 668 11.42 -18.26 -19.63
C VAL A 668 11.51 -17.53 -20.97
N LEU A 669 12.06 -16.32 -20.97
CA LEU A 669 12.34 -15.54 -22.18
C LEU A 669 13.84 -15.54 -22.43
N ILE A 670 14.27 -16.18 -23.50
CA ILE A 670 15.68 -16.30 -23.88
C ILE A 670 15.95 -15.30 -25.01
N VAL A 671 16.80 -14.32 -24.75
CA VAL A 671 17.14 -13.24 -25.68
C VAL A 671 18.57 -13.44 -26.17
N THR A 672 18.74 -13.96 -27.38
CA THR A 672 20.06 -14.35 -27.93
C THR A 672 20.04 -14.41 -29.45
N ASP A 673 21.22 -14.33 -30.07
CA ASP A 673 21.44 -14.65 -31.48
C ASP A 673 21.76 -16.15 -31.73
N GLY A 674 21.87 -16.94 -30.65
CA GLY A 674 22.14 -18.38 -30.68
C GLY A 674 23.59 -18.77 -30.99
N ARG A 675 24.53 -17.82 -31.06
CA ARG A 675 25.93 -18.07 -31.45
C ARG A 675 26.77 -18.61 -30.31
N ALA A 676 26.54 -19.84 -29.88
CA ALA A 676 27.36 -20.48 -28.84
C ALA A 676 28.84 -20.55 -29.26
N THR A 677 29.73 -19.85 -28.54
CA THR A 677 31.16 -19.69 -28.89
C THR A 677 32.12 -20.02 -27.75
N ALA A 678 31.62 -20.41 -26.57
CA ALA A 678 32.46 -20.76 -25.42
C ALA A 678 32.57 -22.28 -25.21
N GLY A 679 33.80 -22.76 -24.99
CA GLY A 679 34.11 -24.17 -24.70
C GLY A 679 34.36 -25.05 -25.93
N THR A 680 34.63 -26.33 -25.71
CA THR A 680 34.79 -27.34 -26.78
C THR A 680 33.42 -27.77 -27.30
N ARG A 681 33.24 -27.83 -28.63
CA ARG A 681 31.95 -28.14 -29.29
C ARG A 681 30.77 -27.34 -28.70
N PRO A 682 30.81 -26.00 -28.78
CA PRO A 682 29.92 -25.12 -28.03
C PRO A 682 28.44 -25.31 -28.38
N LEU A 683 28.12 -25.63 -29.63
CA LEU A 683 26.74 -25.92 -30.07
C LEU A 683 26.20 -27.23 -29.49
N ASP A 684 27.02 -28.28 -29.40
CA ASP A 684 26.61 -29.57 -28.79
C ASP A 684 26.33 -29.39 -27.29
N ARG A 685 27.17 -28.60 -26.59
CA ARG A 685 26.99 -28.30 -25.17
C ARG A 685 25.71 -27.47 -24.94
N ALA A 686 25.47 -26.46 -25.78
CA ALA A 686 24.24 -25.67 -25.72
C ALA A 686 22.99 -26.52 -25.96
N ALA A 687 23.04 -27.47 -26.91
CA ALA A 687 21.93 -28.40 -27.14
C ALA A 687 21.63 -29.30 -25.93
N ARG A 688 22.67 -29.79 -25.23
CA ARG A 688 22.50 -30.55 -23.98
C ARG A 688 21.91 -29.70 -22.87
N ALA A 689 22.38 -28.46 -22.71
CA ALA A 689 21.84 -27.53 -21.72
C ALA A 689 20.38 -27.15 -22.02
N ALA A 690 20.02 -26.98 -23.30
CA ALA A 690 18.64 -26.76 -23.73
C ALA A 690 17.73 -27.95 -23.36
N ALA A 691 18.22 -29.19 -23.52
CA ALA A 691 17.46 -30.37 -23.09
C ALA A 691 17.23 -30.40 -21.56
N VAL A 692 18.22 -29.98 -20.76
CA VAL A 692 18.08 -29.84 -19.30
C VAL A 692 17.01 -28.80 -18.95
N LEU A 693 17.04 -27.64 -19.60
CA LEU A 693 16.03 -26.59 -19.37
C LEU A 693 14.63 -27.05 -19.80
N ALA A 694 14.51 -27.72 -20.95
CA ALA A 694 13.24 -28.26 -21.43
C ALA A 694 12.66 -29.31 -20.47
N ALA A 695 13.51 -30.15 -19.87
CA ALA A 695 13.09 -31.14 -18.86
C ALA A 695 12.51 -30.51 -17.58
N THR A 696 12.70 -29.21 -17.33
CA THR A 696 12.06 -28.52 -16.20
C THR A 696 10.55 -28.37 -16.38
N GLY A 697 10.05 -28.46 -17.62
CA GLY A 697 8.64 -28.25 -18.00
C GLY A 697 8.23 -26.77 -18.06
N ALA A 698 9.17 -25.83 -17.92
CA ALA A 698 8.87 -24.41 -18.01
C ALA A 698 8.63 -23.97 -19.47
N PRO A 699 7.49 -23.31 -19.78
CA PRO A 699 7.27 -22.68 -21.08
C PRO A 699 8.41 -21.71 -21.42
N CYS A 700 8.96 -21.87 -22.62
CA CYS A 700 10.07 -21.06 -23.12
C CYS A 700 9.65 -20.25 -24.35
N VAL A 701 10.20 -19.05 -24.48
CA VAL A 701 10.09 -18.18 -25.65
C VAL A 701 11.51 -17.73 -26.03
N VAL A 702 11.89 -17.87 -27.30
CA VAL A 702 13.18 -17.42 -27.82
C VAL A 702 12.97 -16.14 -28.63
N VAL A 703 13.65 -15.07 -28.22
CA VAL A 703 13.71 -13.77 -28.89
C VAL A 703 15.02 -13.67 -29.66
N ASP A 704 14.90 -13.67 -30.98
CA ASP A 704 16.01 -13.67 -31.92
C ASP A 704 16.56 -12.26 -32.15
N CYS A 705 17.85 -12.09 -31.83
CA CYS A 705 18.58 -10.84 -31.94
C CYS A 705 19.39 -10.70 -33.24
N GLU A 706 19.27 -11.64 -34.19
CA GLU A 706 19.92 -11.50 -35.50
C GLU A 706 19.32 -10.34 -36.32
N SER A 707 20.20 -9.44 -36.77
CA SER A 707 19.88 -8.31 -37.66
C SER A 707 20.79 -8.31 -38.88
N GLY A 708 20.26 -7.98 -40.06
CA GLY A 708 21.02 -7.89 -41.31
C GLY A 708 20.56 -8.89 -42.38
N PRO A 709 21.09 -8.81 -43.61
CA PRO A 709 20.63 -9.62 -44.74
C PRO A 709 21.04 -11.10 -44.69
N VAL A 710 21.96 -11.47 -43.78
CA VAL A 710 22.45 -12.85 -43.62
C VAL A 710 22.08 -13.34 -42.22
N HIS A 711 21.25 -14.38 -42.16
CA HIS A 711 20.78 -15.02 -40.93
C HIS A 711 21.36 -16.43 -40.80
N LEU A 712 21.94 -16.76 -39.64
CA LEU A 712 22.44 -18.11 -39.37
C LEU A 712 21.35 -19.04 -38.82
N GLY A 713 20.24 -18.48 -38.32
CA GLY A 713 19.08 -19.24 -37.86
C GLY A 713 19.33 -20.08 -36.59
N LEU A 714 20.38 -19.76 -35.84
CA LEU A 714 20.79 -20.54 -34.66
C LEU A 714 19.81 -20.37 -33.49
N ALA A 715 19.25 -19.17 -33.29
CA ALA A 715 18.19 -18.95 -32.31
C ALA A 715 16.93 -19.75 -32.64
N ARG A 716 16.58 -19.90 -33.92
CA ARG A 716 15.47 -20.76 -34.35
C ARG A 716 15.74 -22.23 -34.04
N ARG A 717 16.97 -22.71 -34.28
CA ARG A 717 17.38 -24.07 -33.92
C ARG A 717 17.29 -24.31 -32.41
N LEU A 718 17.69 -23.33 -31.59
CA LEU A 718 17.53 -23.38 -30.13
C LEU A 718 16.05 -23.44 -29.73
N ALA A 719 15.19 -22.65 -30.36
CA ALA A 719 13.74 -22.67 -30.10
C ALA A 719 13.13 -24.06 -30.37
N THR A 720 13.52 -24.70 -31.48
CA THR A 720 13.10 -26.08 -31.78
C THR A 720 13.57 -27.07 -30.72
N GLN A 721 14.80 -26.94 -30.21
CA GLN A 721 15.33 -27.81 -29.15
C GLN A 721 14.60 -27.65 -27.82
N LEU A 722 14.09 -26.45 -27.53
CA LEU A 722 13.35 -26.13 -26.32
C LEU A 722 11.84 -26.38 -26.43
N GLY A 723 11.31 -26.66 -27.63
CA GLY A 723 9.87 -26.64 -27.89
C GLY A 723 9.25 -25.25 -27.65
N ALA A 724 10.03 -24.19 -27.89
CA ALA A 724 9.70 -22.81 -27.57
C ALA A 724 9.10 -22.06 -28.78
N GLU A 725 8.30 -21.03 -28.50
CA GLU A 725 7.93 -20.05 -29.54
C GLU A 725 9.16 -19.23 -29.98
N HIS A 726 9.28 -18.94 -31.27
CA HIS A 726 10.35 -18.12 -31.85
C HIS A 726 9.79 -16.78 -32.33
N HIS A 727 10.33 -15.69 -31.82
CA HIS A 727 9.96 -14.32 -32.22
C HIS A 727 11.21 -13.52 -32.54
N ARG A 728 11.12 -12.58 -33.48
CA ARG A 728 12.20 -11.61 -33.75
C ARG A 728 12.10 -10.43 -32.78
N LEU A 729 13.24 -9.79 -32.47
CA LEU A 729 13.30 -8.69 -31.51
C LEU A 729 12.36 -7.50 -31.84
N ASP A 730 12.23 -7.16 -33.11
CA ASP A 730 11.32 -6.11 -33.64
C ASP A 730 9.83 -6.45 -33.44
N ALA A 731 9.46 -7.73 -33.49
CA ALA A 731 8.09 -8.19 -33.26
C ALA A 731 7.69 -8.24 -31.77
N VAL A 732 8.66 -8.06 -30.86
CA VAL A 732 8.45 -8.12 -29.40
C VAL A 732 8.20 -6.73 -28.81
N ALA A 733 8.76 -5.69 -29.44
CA ALA A 733 8.63 -4.30 -29.01
C ALA A 733 8.25 -3.45 -30.23
N ALA A 734 6.95 -3.22 -30.42
CA ALA A 734 6.43 -2.47 -31.56
C ALA A 734 6.22 -0.99 -31.19
N ASP A 735 6.66 -0.10 -32.07
CA ASP A 735 6.24 1.30 -32.12
C ASP A 735 4.84 1.35 -32.76
N PRO A 736 3.79 1.83 -32.04
CA PRO A 736 2.43 1.90 -32.56
C PRO A 736 2.31 2.76 -33.83
N LEU A 737 3.25 3.67 -34.10
CA LEU A 737 3.22 4.55 -35.27
C LEU A 737 3.71 3.87 -36.56
N ALA A 738 4.54 2.83 -36.47
CA ALA A 738 5.05 2.12 -37.66
C ALA A 738 3.98 1.26 -38.36
N GLY A 739 2.94 0.82 -37.64
CA GLY A 739 1.83 0.03 -38.18
C GLY A 739 0.84 0.83 -39.04
N LEU A 740 0.85 2.16 -38.94
CA LEU A 740 -0.03 3.04 -39.72
C LEU A 740 0.55 3.44 -41.09
N ALA A 741 1.85 3.23 -41.32
CA ALA A 741 2.53 3.66 -42.55
C ALA A 741 2.72 2.57 -43.62
N ALA A 742 2.29 1.33 -43.38
CA ALA A 742 2.45 0.22 -44.32
C ALA A 742 1.12 -0.46 -44.64
N ALA A 743 0.24 0.25 -45.37
CA ALA A 743 -0.82 -0.37 -46.13
C ALA A 743 -0.37 -0.58 -47.58
N PRO A 744 -0.62 -1.76 -48.16
CA PRO A 744 -1.18 -1.78 -49.50
C PRO A 744 -2.42 -2.67 -49.61
N SER A 745 -3.52 -1.99 -49.96
CA SER A 745 -4.53 -2.35 -50.98
C SER A 745 -5.08 -3.79 -51.12
N ARG A 746 -6.40 -3.83 -50.87
CA ARG A 746 -7.50 -4.59 -51.53
C ARG A 746 -7.90 -5.99 -51.01
N PRO A 747 -9.23 -6.24 -50.88
CA PRO A 747 -9.77 -7.47 -50.31
C PRO A 747 -9.96 -8.55 -51.38
N ARG A 748 -9.69 -9.83 -51.03
CA ARG A 748 -10.23 -10.99 -51.75
C ARG A 748 -11.28 -11.70 -50.91
N THR A 749 -12.38 -11.95 -51.60
CA THR A 749 -13.61 -12.68 -51.30
C THR A 749 -13.46 -13.96 -50.47
N ARG A 750 -14.38 -14.16 -49.52
CA ARG A 750 -14.60 -15.41 -48.76
C ARG A 750 -15.20 -16.49 -49.67
N PRO A 751 -14.72 -17.75 -49.62
CA PRO A 751 -15.54 -18.89 -50.00
C PRO A 751 -16.32 -19.42 -48.78
N ALA A 752 -17.53 -19.90 -49.05
CA ALA A 752 -18.48 -20.45 -48.10
C ALA A 752 -18.00 -21.76 -47.45
N SER A 753 -18.37 -21.97 -46.18
CA SER A 753 -18.16 -23.22 -45.43
C SER A 753 -19.38 -24.14 -45.61
N PRO A 754 -19.20 -25.47 -45.71
CA PRO A 754 -20.29 -26.41 -45.93
C PRO A 754 -20.99 -26.79 -44.61
N SER A 755 -22.30 -27.05 -44.71
CA SER A 755 -23.18 -27.55 -43.65
C SER A 755 -22.80 -28.97 -43.22
N ALA A 756 -22.74 -29.21 -41.92
CA ALA A 756 -22.75 -30.56 -41.33
C ALA A 756 -24.00 -30.73 -40.48
N THR A 757 -24.89 -31.57 -41.02
CA THR A 757 -26.14 -32.08 -40.48
C THR A 757 -25.88 -33.01 -39.29
N VAL A 758 -26.67 -32.92 -38.21
CA VAL A 758 -26.78 -33.97 -37.18
C VAL A 758 -28.26 -34.36 -37.07
N PRO A 759 -28.61 -35.67 -37.11
CA PRO A 759 -29.98 -36.12 -37.21
C PRO A 759 -30.64 -36.29 -35.84
N THR A 760 -31.89 -35.85 -35.75
CA THR A 760 -32.81 -36.05 -34.63
C THR A 760 -33.41 -37.46 -34.71
N THR A 761 -33.21 -38.28 -33.68
CA THR A 761 -33.91 -39.56 -33.52
C THR A 761 -35.09 -39.37 -32.57
N THR A 762 -36.29 -39.36 -33.13
CA THR A 762 -37.56 -39.51 -32.44
C THR A 762 -37.85 -41.01 -32.25
N ARG A 763 -38.23 -41.40 -31.03
CA ARG A 763 -39.05 -42.60 -30.83
C ARG A 763 -40.12 -42.32 -29.78
N SER A 764 -41.33 -42.74 -30.13
CA SER A 764 -42.62 -42.37 -29.57
C SER A 764 -43.17 -43.49 -28.70
N VAL A 765 -43.66 -43.10 -27.51
CA VAL A 765 -44.89 -43.51 -26.80
C VAL A 765 -45.08 -44.96 -26.30
N ALA A 766 -45.65 -45.02 -25.09
CA ALA A 766 -46.20 -46.13 -24.29
C ALA A 766 -45.23 -46.74 -23.27
#